data_AF-A0A6P2C3D7-F1
#
_entry.id   AF-A0A6P2C3D7-F1
#
_cell.length_a   1.000
_cell.length_b   1.000
_cell.length_c   1.000
_cell.angle_alpha   90.00
_cell.angle_beta   90.00
_cell.angle_gamma   90.00
#
_symmetry.space_group_name_H-M   'P 1'
#
loop_
_entity.id
_entity.type
_entity.pdbx_description
1 polymer ?
#
loop_
_entity_poly.entity_id
_entity_poly.type
_entity_poly.pdbx_seq_one_letter_code
_entity_poly.pdbx_strand_id
1 'polypeptide(L)'
;MSESTEEQQKALPGRLAQVIATRGGLAPPEAPFVIEHREALIYMLCEAAELEHGIMCQYLFAAFSIKQDAAEGLTDDQVATVRRWRERISHVAAQEMLHLALVQNLLSAIGAAPHLSRPNFPQPASHYPAGVNLTLLPFGEAALRHFMFLERPEGMALHDAPGLAAYGRAAPAMQPGDIAPHGQDFATVGHLYRSIEAGIEHLAQKYGERGLFVGPPRAQATQQYFQWPELVAVTDVTSARRAIGEILEQGEGPRGDWRNAHFGQFVEILDEFEQLREADRGFDPVRPVVPLNVRPSERDPNVPLVTDQLAQRVMDLFNVCYEVLLLMLQRFFAHAEETDAQLKVLADGTYALMVQAIKPLGDVITRLPAGPEYPGQTAGPSFELFYESDYVLPHREAAWVLLAERIEAAATFCQPSGTDSTPEVTQTLAEVRDALAGIASSLQAHLPSRPAPAPAAAVEEVPVMLDRARAFYRTCAGGSLDDVVSSAFADVARSAYLLLEHTTRSENSAAETVTVARITDSVLRPLADRLGRDRPADTSGVPEPRVPDGTVPELARRAAMDATQLRVQLADTAPPELLEAVAALQRVAVDLAPDAAGQAAELAETQRGLRPRIVVAENGPYLVTNAAAVRSYLGERLRVPPQLALCRCGESGDKPFCDGSHARTGFSGAKDPKRVPDQRDTYPGTQVTVFDNRGICQHSGFCTDRLPAVFRSDAEPFVAPSGGRMDEIVRAVRDCPSGALSLAFDGTEARDLAEWHGIREPAIEVSLDGPYRVTGAIPLADAAGKDVPPALGSSREHYALCRCGHSQNKPFCSGMHWYVQFRDPAGTADPTLFEWAGGLPALTRMTRMLYESLLPADDLLAPAFADLPPGAPQREAAWLAEAFGGPQRRGVTSLAGRDLTPALRARWASLALRAADQAGLPDDPAFRAALAGFLEWASRVPADSPGHVPSWDWSPGGRPDTSGEQAGASEPSVKLPGPDETVGFEAHIRPLFRERDRTSMRFAFDLWSRDDVQQHATEILRQLRNGTMPCDGAWPQSWTEVFRRWAESGFQP
;
A
#
# COMPACT_ATOMS: atom_id res chain seq x y z
N MET A 1 34.14 56.26 21.10
CA MET A 1 33.81 57.61 20.62
C MET A 1 32.32 57.66 20.40
N SER A 2 31.69 58.46 21.26
CA SER A 2 30.43 59.20 21.18
C SER A 2 29.48 59.04 19.97
N GLU A 3 28.19 59.16 20.32
CA GLU A 3 27.01 59.59 19.55
C GLU A 3 26.12 58.52 18.91
N SER A 4 25.09 58.10 19.67
CA SER A 4 23.67 58.17 19.27
C SER A 4 22.76 57.53 20.35
N THR A 5 22.62 58.20 21.49
CA THR A 5 21.60 57.90 22.51
C THR A 5 20.76 59.15 22.70
N GLU A 6 19.71 59.34 21.89
CA GLU A 6 18.65 60.32 22.21
C GLU A 6 17.33 60.23 21.40
N GLU A 7 17.01 59.12 20.70
CA GLU A 7 15.75 59.04 19.91
C GLU A 7 14.79 57.87 20.21
N GLN A 8 15.01 57.08 21.27
CA GLN A 8 14.08 55.98 21.65
C GLN A 8 13.30 56.26 22.94
N GLN A 9 12.69 57.44 23.05
CA GLN A 9 11.78 57.74 24.15
C GLN A 9 10.54 58.52 23.68
N LYS A 10 9.50 57.80 23.22
CA LYS A 10 8.07 58.05 23.51
C LYS A 10 7.12 57.12 22.76
N ALA A 11 6.67 56.08 23.45
CA ALA A 11 5.25 55.71 23.50
C ALA A 11 4.95 55.44 24.99
N LEU A 12 3.97 56.15 25.55
CA LEU A 12 3.53 55.89 26.93
C LEU A 12 2.89 54.49 26.96
N PRO A 13 3.23 53.62 27.94
CA PRO A 13 2.66 52.27 27.99
C PRO A 13 1.14 52.33 28.18
N GLY A 14 0.42 51.43 27.51
CA GLY A 14 -1.03 51.26 27.64
C GLY A 14 -1.46 51.02 29.09
N ARG A 15 -2.73 51.31 29.38
CA ARG A 15 -3.28 51.25 30.74
C ARG A 15 -3.22 49.83 31.31
N LEU A 16 -3.37 48.80 30.49
CA LEU A 16 -3.32 47.40 30.92
C LEU A 16 -1.89 46.98 31.26
N ALA A 17 -0.91 47.27 30.39
CA ALA A 17 0.51 47.01 30.66
C ALA A 17 0.99 47.67 31.97
N GLN A 18 0.53 48.89 32.29
CA GLN A 18 0.85 49.55 33.56
C GLN A 18 0.21 48.85 34.78
N VAL A 19 -1.00 48.32 34.65
CA VAL A 19 -1.72 47.61 35.72
C VAL A 19 -1.10 46.23 35.99
N ILE A 20 -0.69 45.51 34.94
CA ILE A 20 -0.01 44.22 35.06
C ILE A 20 1.37 44.40 35.70
N ALA A 21 2.15 45.40 35.25
CA ALA A 21 3.46 45.71 35.82
C ALA A 21 3.43 46.12 37.31
N THR A 22 2.29 46.62 37.81
CA THR A 22 2.12 47.00 39.23
C THR A 22 1.52 45.89 40.10
N ARG A 23 1.04 44.78 39.51
CA ARG A 23 0.35 43.70 40.23
C ARG A 23 0.92 42.29 40.02
N GLY A 24 1.76 42.04 39.00
CA GLY A 24 2.32 40.72 38.69
C GLY A 24 3.66 40.42 39.39
N GLY A 25 3.88 39.17 39.79
CA GLY A 25 5.22 38.64 40.12
C GLY A 25 5.64 38.61 41.60
N LEU A 26 4.70 38.71 42.56
CA LEU A 26 5.03 38.64 44.00
C LEU A 26 4.66 37.31 44.68
N ALA A 27 3.99 36.40 43.99
CA ALA A 27 3.67 35.07 44.52
C ALA A 27 4.87 34.11 44.33
N PRO A 28 5.20 33.28 45.33
CA PRO A 28 6.22 32.25 45.16
C PRO A 28 5.79 31.24 44.09
N PRO A 29 6.74 30.66 43.33
CA PRO A 29 6.45 29.63 42.34
C PRO A 29 5.79 28.41 43.00
N GLU A 30 4.90 27.73 42.29
CA GLU A 30 4.26 26.49 42.74
C GLU A 30 5.33 25.41 42.91
N ALA A 31 5.11 24.53 43.90
CA ALA A 31 6.03 23.45 44.17
C ALA A 31 6.03 22.43 43.02
N PRO A 32 7.20 22.03 42.48
CA PRO A 32 7.28 21.02 41.43
C PRO A 32 6.56 19.72 41.82
N PHE A 33 5.77 19.17 40.91
CA PHE A 33 5.17 17.85 41.11
C PHE A 33 6.16 16.72 40.84
N VAL A 34 5.80 15.51 41.29
CA VAL A 34 6.73 14.37 41.32
C VAL A 34 6.84 13.69 39.95
N ILE A 35 8.07 13.50 39.49
CA ILE A 35 8.42 12.64 38.35
C ILE A 35 9.39 11.57 38.84
N GLU A 36 8.84 10.42 39.26
CA GLU A 36 9.58 9.38 39.99
C GLU A 36 10.40 8.44 39.08
N HIS A 37 9.96 8.23 37.84
CA HIS A 37 10.57 7.30 36.90
C HIS A 37 10.56 7.82 35.46
N ARG A 38 11.36 7.20 34.58
CA ARG A 38 11.51 7.62 33.18
C ARG A 38 10.17 7.66 32.45
N GLU A 39 9.32 6.66 32.66
CA GLU A 39 8.00 6.63 32.01
C GLU A 39 7.12 7.84 32.38
N ALA A 40 7.20 8.32 33.64
CA ALA A 40 6.49 9.53 34.05
C ALA A 40 7.08 10.78 33.39
N LEU A 41 8.41 10.82 33.19
CA LEU A 41 9.05 11.91 32.45
C LEU A 41 8.63 11.91 30.97
N ILE A 42 8.59 10.74 30.33
CA ILE A 42 8.12 10.59 28.95
C ILE A 42 6.69 11.06 28.82
N TYR A 43 5.80 10.60 29.71
CA TYR A 43 4.40 11.01 29.74
C TYR A 43 4.25 12.53 29.83
N MET A 44 4.98 13.19 30.74
CA MET A 44 4.90 14.65 30.87
C MET A 44 5.48 15.42 29.68
N LEU A 45 6.51 14.88 29.03
CA LEU A 45 7.06 15.46 27.80
C LEU A 45 6.11 15.28 26.61
N CYS A 46 5.37 14.18 26.54
CA CYS A 46 4.28 14.01 25.56
C CYS A 46 3.18 15.06 25.79
N GLU A 47 2.72 15.25 27.04
CA GLU A 47 1.74 16.31 27.36
C GLU A 47 2.28 17.71 27.00
N ALA A 48 3.56 17.99 27.27
CA ALA A 48 4.20 19.24 26.86
C ALA A 48 4.20 19.40 25.33
N ALA A 49 4.57 18.36 24.57
CA ALA A 49 4.56 18.39 23.11
C ALA A 49 3.16 18.66 22.54
N GLU A 50 2.12 18.04 23.10
CA GLU A 50 0.74 18.28 22.66
C GLU A 50 0.28 19.72 22.95
N LEU A 51 0.69 20.30 24.09
CA LEU A 51 0.41 21.69 24.45
C LEU A 51 1.07 22.66 23.48
N GLU A 52 2.39 22.59 23.27
CA GLU A 52 3.09 23.51 22.35
C GLU A 52 2.50 23.42 20.94
N HIS A 53 2.22 22.19 20.50
CA HIS A 53 1.61 21.96 19.20
C HIS A 53 0.19 22.56 19.11
N GLY A 54 -0.64 22.39 20.15
CA GLY A 54 -1.99 22.92 20.20
C GLY A 54 -2.04 24.44 20.31
N ILE A 55 -1.15 25.04 21.10
CA ILE A 55 -1.01 26.50 21.27
C ILE A 55 -0.57 27.14 19.95
N MET A 56 0.44 26.58 19.28
CA MET A 56 0.89 27.00 17.95
C MET A 56 -0.26 27.08 16.94
N CYS A 57 -1.10 26.04 16.85
CA CYS A 57 -2.24 26.03 15.91
C CYS A 57 -3.25 27.15 16.20
N GLN A 58 -3.52 27.47 17.47
CA GLN A 58 -4.43 28.55 17.84
C GLN A 58 -3.90 29.92 17.40
N TYR A 59 -2.60 30.15 17.57
CA TYR A 59 -1.93 31.38 17.15
C TYR A 59 -1.98 31.52 15.62
N LEU A 60 -1.71 30.44 14.88
CA LEU A 60 -1.83 30.42 13.42
C LEU A 60 -3.26 30.70 12.95
N PHE A 61 -4.26 30.07 13.56
CA PHE A 61 -5.66 30.29 13.21
C PHE A 61 -6.08 31.76 13.42
N ALA A 62 -5.72 32.35 14.56
CA ALA A 62 -5.97 33.76 14.80
C ALA A 62 -5.24 34.64 13.77
N ALA A 63 -3.96 34.36 13.47
CA ALA A 63 -3.20 35.09 12.47
C ALA A 63 -3.84 35.03 11.07
N PHE A 64 -4.33 33.87 10.63
CA PHE A 64 -5.03 33.71 9.35
C PHE A 64 -6.34 34.50 9.27
N SER A 65 -7.05 34.65 10.38
CA SER A 65 -8.33 35.38 10.42
C SER A 65 -8.20 36.91 10.29
N ILE A 66 -6.99 37.47 10.42
CA ILE A 66 -6.76 38.93 10.35
C ILE A 66 -6.83 39.43 8.89
N LYS A 67 -7.63 40.47 8.64
CA LYS A 67 -7.73 41.16 7.34
C LYS A 67 -6.37 41.69 6.90
N GLN A 68 -6.08 41.65 5.60
CA GLN A 68 -4.74 41.93 5.06
C GLN A 68 -4.69 43.11 4.11
N ASP A 69 -5.82 43.63 3.62
CA ASP A 69 -5.83 44.68 2.62
C ASP A 69 -6.96 45.70 2.83
N ALA A 70 -6.82 46.87 2.21
CA ALA A 70 -7.78 47.96 2.33
C ALA A 70 -9.13 47.65 1.66
N ALA A 71 -9.17 46.69 0.71
CA ALA A 71 -10.42 46.25 0.10
C ALA A 71 -11.30 45.44 1.08
N GLU A 72 -10.72 44.94 2.17
CA GLU A 72 -11.43 44.31 3.30
C GLU A 72 -12.05 45.34 4.28
N GLY A 73 -12.03 46.64 3.94
CA GLY A 73 -12.73 47.70 4.69
C GLY A 73 -11.90 48.40 5.76
N LEU A 74 -10.58 48.35 5.66
CA LEU A 74 -9.63 49.04 6.56
C LEU A 74 -8.96 50.23 5.87
N THR A 75 -8.56 51.25 6.65
CA THR A 75 -7.69 52.33 6.14
C THR A 75 -6.26 51.83 5.96
N ASP A 76 -5.43 52.51 5.15
CA ASP A 76 -4.03 52.11 4.93
C ASP A 76 -3.22 52.03 6.24
N ASP A 77 -3.46 52.95 7.19
CA ASP A 77 -2.81 52.94 8.51
C ASP A 77 -3.29 51.76 9.38
N GLN A 78 -4.57 51.43 9.29
CA GLN A 78 -5.14 50.24 9.94
C GLN A 78 -4.56 48.96 9.33
N VAL A 79 -4.44 48.87 8.00
CA VAL A 79 -3.82 47.74 7.28
C VAL A 79 -2.37 47.54 7.75
N ALA A 80 -1.57 48.62 7.84
CA ALA A 80 -0.20 48.53 8.34
C ALA A 80 -0.14 47.99 9.78
N THR A 81 -1.08 48.40 10.63
CA THR A 81 -1.16 47.96 12.03
C THR A 81 -1.57 46.49 12.15
N VAL A 82 -2.62 46.05 11.46
CA VAL A 82 -3.08 44.65 11.55
C VAL A 82 -2.08 43.68 10.91
N ARG A 83 -1.35 44.10 9.87
CA ARG A 83 -0.23 43.31 9.31
C ARG A 83 0.89 43.13 10.33
N ARG A 84 1.26 44.20 11.06
CA ARG A 84 2.23 44.12 12.16
C ARG A 84 1.78 43.14 13.24
N TRP A 85 0.51 43.19 13.66
CA TRP A 85 -0.02 42.22 14.64
C TRP A 85 0.03 40.79 14.12
N ARG A 86 -0.38 40.58 12.87
CA ARG A 86 -0.32 39.26 12.24
C ARG A 86 1.10 38.71 12.17
N GLU A 87 2.06 39.54 11.75
CA GLU A 87 3.48 39.17 11.71
C GLU A 87 3.99 38.78 13.09
N ARG A 88 3.61 39.54 14.14
CA ARG A 88 4.00 39.28 15.52
C ARG A 88 3.40 37.97 16.06
N ILE A 89 2.10 37.73 15.84
CA ILE A 89 1.45 36.47 16.23
C ILE A 89 2.04 35.28 15.47
N SER A 90 2.30 35.45 14.17
CA SER A 90 2.93 34.38 13.36
C SER A 90 4.36 34.10 13.81
N HIS A 91 5.08 35.12 14.28
CA HIS A 91 6.41 34.95 14.86
C HIS A 91 6.37 34.17 16.17
N VAL A 92 5.44 34.51 17.08
CA VAL A 92 5.20 33.73 18.31
C VAL A 92 4.83 32.28 17.98
N ALA A 93 3.96 32.04 17.00
CA ALA A 93 3.66 30.68 16.54
C ALA A 93 4.90 29.93 16.02
N ALA A 94 5.85 30.62 15.38
CA ALA A 94 7.11 30.01 14.95
C ALA A 94 8.05 29.70 16.15
N GLN A 95 7.96 30.47 17.23
CA GLN A 95 8.65 30.15 18.49
C GLN A 95 8.04 28.91 19.15
N GLU A 96 6.72 28.71 19.07
CA GLU A 96 6.10 27.45 19.52
C GLU A 96 6.53 26.24 18.68
N MET A 97 6.84 26.41 17.39
CA MET A 97 7.45 25.35 16.59
C MET A 97 8.86 24.99 17.09
N LEU A 98 9.64 25.99 17.52
CA LEU A 98 10.94 25.80 18.16
C LEU A 98 10.79 25.07 19.50
N HIS A 99 9.80 25.47 20.33
CA HIS A 99 9.52 24.80 21.60
C HIS A 99 9.17 23.33 21.39
N LEU A 100 8.26 23.05 20.45
CA LEU A 100 7.91 21.68 20.08
C LEU A 100 9.15 20.88 19.67
N ALA A 101 10.04 21.44 18.84
CA ALA A 101 11.28 20.78 18.44
C ALA A 101 12.25 20.54 19.61
N LEU A 102 12.33 21.45 20.58
CA LEU A 102 13.12 21.27 21.81
C LEU A 102 12.53 20.17 22.71
N VAL A 103 11.21 20.06 22.79
CA VAL A 103 10.54 18.93 23.48
C VAL A 103 10.85 17.60 22.80
N GLN A 104 10.83 17.55 21.47
CA GLN A 104 11.25 16.34 20.73
C GLN A 104 12.71 16.00 21.01
N ASN A 105 13.61 16.99 21.12
CA ASN A 105 15.00 16.74 21.53
C ASN A 105 15.10 16.15 22.94
N LEU A 106 14.29 16.65 23.89
CA LEU A 106 14.23 16.12 25.26
C LEU A 106 13.75 14.65 25.27
N LEU A 107 12.67 14.33 24.53
CA LEU A 107 12.16 12.97 24.35
C LEU A 107 13.22 12.05 23.74
N SER A 108 13.77 12.44 22.59
CA SER A 108 14.83 11.69 21.91
C SER A 108 16.02 11.46 22.84
N ALA A 109 16.48 12.48 23.57
CA ALA A 109 17.64 12.39 24.46
C ALA A 109 17.48 11.34 25.57
N ILE A 110 16.27 11.18 26.12
CA ILE A 110 15.97 10.15 27.13
C ILE A 110 15.56 8.80 26.53
N GLY A 111 15.66 8.65 25.20
CA GLY A 111 15.41 7.40 24.47
C GLY A 111 13.94 7.14 24.13
N ALA A 112 13.08 8.15 24.19
CA ALA A 112 11.68 8.05 23.76
C ALA A 112 11.52 8.36 22.26
N ALA A 113 10.45 7.86 21.67
CA ALA A 113 10.04 8.23 20.32
C ALA A 113 9.51 9.68 20.29
N PRO A 114 9.55 10.37 19.15
CA PRO A 114 8.91 11.68 19.02
C PRO A 114 7.39 11.58 19.20
N HIS A 115 6.80 12.64 19.74
CA HIS A 115 5.36 12.75 19.99
C HIS A 115 4.79 13.99 19.30
N LEU A 116 4.15 13.80 18.15
CA LEU A 116 3.57 14.88 17.33
C LEU A 116 2.04 14.74 17.15
N SER A 117 1.46 13.63 17.60
CA SER A 117 0.02 13.40 17.58
C SER A 117 -0.66 14.22 18.67
N ARG A 118 -1.93 14.59 18.45
CA ARG A 118 -2.77 15.29 19.42
C ARG A 118 -4.26 15.06 19.09
N PRO A 119 -5.20 15.31 20.03
CA PRO A 119 -6.63 15.33 19.71
C PRO A 119 -7.02 16.49 18.79
N ASN A 120 -7.88 16.25 17.80
CA ASN A 120 -8.41 17.33 16.94
C ASN A 120 -9.17 18.40 17.73
N PHE A 121 -9.20 19.62 17.19
CA PHE A 121 -9.92 20.74 17.81
C PHE A 121 -11.44 20.62 17.64
N PRO A 122 -12.22 21.20 18.57
CA PRO A 122 -11.81 21.62 19.92
C PRO A 122 -11.40 20.42 20.78
N GLN A 123 -10.33 20.56 21.56
CA GLN A 123 -9.86 19.46 22.39
C GLN A 123 -10.78 19.28 23.62
N PRO A 124 -11.10 18.03 24.04
CA PRO A 124 -11.94 17.82 25.20
C PRO A 124 -11.33 18.44 26.46
N ALA A 125 -12.15 19.13 27.27
CA ALA A 125 -11.70 19.77 28.51
C ALA A 125 -11.16 18.79 29.57
N SER A 126 -11.33 17.47 29.37
CA SER A 126 -10.77 16.42 30.21
C SER A 126 -9.38 15.94 29.77
N HIS A 127 -8.86 16.41 28.63
CA HIS A 127 -7.61 15.93 28.03
C HIS A 127 -6.38 16.55 28.68
N TYR A 128 -6.47 17.81 29.11
CA TYR A 128 -5.46 18.50 29.92
C TYR A 128 -5.99 18.77 31.32
N PRO A 129 -5.16 19.26 32.25
CA PRO A 129 -5.66 19.67 33.54
C PRO A 129 -6.78 20.70 33.42
N ALA A 130 -7.66 20.70 34.42
CA ALA A 130 -9.01 21.24 34.31
C ALA A 130 -9.10 22.70 33.84
N GLY A 131 -8.00 23.47 33.95
CA GLY A 131 -7.91 24.88 33.53
C GLY A 131 -7.33 25.15 32.15
N VAL A 132 -6.97 24.15 31.34
CA VAL A 132 -6.43 24.37 29.98
C VAL A 132 -7.44 23.87 28.94
N ASN A 133 -7.98 24.79 28.13
CA ASN A 133 -8.92 24.49 27.06
C ASN A 133 -8.34 24.97 25.72
N LEU A 134 -7.99 24.04 24.83
CA LEU A 134 -7.42 24.39 23.52
C LEU A 134 -8.52 24.38 22.46
N THR A 135 -8.85 25.57 21.93
CA THR A 135 -9.87 25.75 20.90
C THR A 135 -9.44 26.80 19.88
N LEU A 136 -9.83 26.62 18.61
CA LEU A 136 -9.52 27.57 17.56
C LEU A 136 -10.43 28.80 17.68
N LEU A 137 -9.82 29.97 17.88
CA LEU A 137 -10.52 31.26 17.99
C LEU A 137 -9.99 32.23 16.94
N PRO A 138 -10.86 32.93 16.18
CA PRO A 138 -10.40 34.01 15.32
C PRO A 138 -9.81 35.14 16.18
N PHE A 139 -8.95 35.96 15.58
CA PHE A 139 -8.32 37.11 16.24
C PHE A 139 -9.39 37.99 16.89
N GLY A 140 -9.05 38.56 18.03
CA GLY A 140 -9.93 39.45 18.78
C GLY A 140 -9.64 39.40 20.26
N GLU A 141 -10.44 40.12 21.03
CA GLU A 141 -10.24 40.24 22.48
C GLU A 141 -10.27 38.88 23.18
N ALA A 142 -11.20 37.99 22.81
CA ALA A 142 -11.32 36.66 23.41
C ALA A 142 -10.06 35.81 23.16
N ALA A 143 -9.56 35.77 21.91
CA ALA A 143 -8.34 35.06 21.56
C ALA A 143 -7.12 35.65 22.28
N LEU A 144 -6.94 36.97 22.27
CA LEU A 144 -5.79 37.62 22.93
C LEU A 144 -5.78 37.40 24.45
N ARG A 145 -6.95 37.48 25.11
CA ARG A 145 -7.06 37.18 26.53
C ARG A 145 -6.78 35.70 26.83
N HIS A 146 -7.20 34.79 25.95
CA HIS A 146 -6.89 33.37 26.06
C HIS A 146 -5.39 33.10 25.88
N PHE A 147 -4.74 33.73 24.90
CA PHE A 147 -3.30 33.61 24.67
C PHE A 147 -2.50 34.15 25.87
N MET A 148 -2.90 35.31 26.41
CA MET A 148 -2.33 35.83 27.65
C MET A 148 -2.53 34.88 28.84
N PHE A 149 -3.66 34.16 28.89
CA PHE A 149 -3.87 33.16 29.92
C PHE A 149 -2.90 31.99 29.75
N LEU A 150 -2.76 31.42 28.55
CA LEU A 150 -1.84 30.31 28.29
C LEU A 150 -0.38 30.66 28.62
N GLU A 151 0.07 31.85 28.21
CA GLU A 151 1.46 32.33 28.39
C GLU A 151 1.73 32.99 29.77
N ARG A 152 0.74 33.02 30.66
CA ARG A 152 0.85 33.81 31.89
C ARG A 152 2.05 33.35 32.73
N PRO A 153 2.84 34.30 33.26
CA PRO A 153 3.84 33.98 34.26
C PRO A 153 3.22 33.31 35.48
N GLU A 154 3.97 32.40 36.08
CA GLU A 154 3.51 31.76 37.29
C GLU A 154 3.18 32.74 38.43
N GLY A 155 2.19 32.38 39.25
CA GLY A 155 1.73 33.21 40.36
C GLY A 155 0.93 34.44 39.91
N MET A 156 0.72 34.61 38.60
CA MET A 156 -0.18 35.64 38.06
C MET A 156 -1.63 35.14 38.06
N ALA A 157 -2.46 35.77 38.89
CA ALA A 157 -3.90 35.54 38.88
C ALA A 157 -4.53 36.22 37.66
N LEU A 158 -4.64 35.48 36.55
CA LEU A 158 -5.36 35.87 35.34
C LEU A 158 -6.50 34.90 35.08
N HIS A 159 -7.68 35.42 34.75
CA HIS A 159 -8.81 34.61 34.33
C HIS A 159 -8.81 34.47 32.80
N ASP A 160 -9.17 33.28 32.33
CA ASP A 160 -9.35 33.02 30.91
C ASP A 160 -10.56 33.79 30.33
N ALA A 161 -10.69 33.83 29.01
CA ALA A 161 -11.80 34.46 28.32
C ALA A 161 -13.16 33.83 28.71
N PRO A 162 -14.25 34.61 28.73
CA PRO A 162 -15.58 34.09 29.05
C PRO A 162 -15.97 32.91 28.15
N GLY A 163 -16.37 31.78 28.77
CA GLY A 163 -16.74 30.54 28.06
C GLY A 163 -15.61 29.50 27.95
N LEU A 164 -14.37 29.85 28.33
CA LEU A 164 -13.21 28.94 28.32
C LEU A 164 -12.76 28.54 29.73
N ALA A 165 -13.52 28.90 30.76
CA ALA A 165 -13.18 28.59 32.15
C ALA A 165 -13.14 27.09 32.45
N ALA A 166 -12.33 26.72 33.45
CA ALA A 166 -12.07 25.35 33.86
C ALA A 166 -13.35 24.51 34.11
N TYR A 167 -13.41 23.28 33.57
CA TYR A 167 -14.58 22.39 33.67
C TYR A 167 -14.53 21.40 34.86
N GLY A 168 -13.41 21.29 35.59
CA GLY A 168 -13.20 20.26 36.63
C GLY A 168 -12.29 20.67 37.79
N ARG A 169 -12.02 19.74 38.73
CA ARG A 169 -11.05 19.89 39.83
C ARG A 169 -9.75 19.14 39.51
N ALA A 170 -8.64 19.65 40.02
CA ALA A 170 -7.32 19.01 39.99
C ALA A 170 -7.35 17.51 40.29
N ALA A 171 -6.76 16.70 39.43
CA ALA A 171 -6.42 15.32 39.78
C ALA A 171 -5.22 15.34 40.76
N PRO A 172 -5.17 14.44 41.75
CA PRO A 172 -4.05 14.38 42.69
C PRO A 172 -2.73 14.06 41.96
N ALA A 173 -1.64 14.75 42.35
CA ALA A 173 -0.31 14.50 41.81
C ALA A 173 0.20 13.08 42.14
N MET A 174 1.09 12.56 41.29
CA MET A 174 1.76 11.27 41.52
C MET A 174 2.46 11.26 42.89
N GLN A 175 2.46 10.10 43.55
CA GLN A 175 3.15 9.90 44.82
C GLN A 175 4.42 9.06 44.64
N PRO A 176 5.44 9.24 45.50
CA PRO A 176 6.62 8.38 45.47
C PRO A 176 6.24 6.90 45.61
N GLY A 177 6.61 6.08 44.63
CA GLY A 177 6.30 4.64 44.57
C GLY A 177 5.21 4.25 43.58
N ASP A 178 4.50 5.21 42.98
CA ASP A 178 3.62 4.94 41.84
C ASP A 178 4.46 4.48 40.63
N ILE A 179 3.93 3.50 39.88
CA ILE A 179 4.64 2.86 38.76
C ILE A 179 3.97 3.11 37.40
N ALA A 180 2.72 3.55 37.39
CA ALA A 180 1.96 3.86 36.19
C ALA A 180 1.84 5.38 36.07
N PRO A 181 2.21 5.99 34.92
CA PRO A 181 2.00 7.42 34.73
C PRO A 181 0.51 7.74 34.64
N HIS A 182 0.14 8.94 35.10
CA HIS A 182 -1.20 9.51 34.92
C HIS A 182 -1.11 11.03 34.87
N GLY A 183 -2.12 11.68 34.30
CA GLY A 183 -2.21 13.15 34.23
C GLY A 183 -1.98 13.80 35.60
N GLN A 184 -1.21 14.88 35.60
CA GLN A 184 -0.90 15.69 36.78
C GLN A 184 -1.36 17.12 36.55
N ASP A 185 -2.06 17.71 37.53
CA ASP A 185 -2.51 19.10 37.40
C ASP A 185 -1.32 20.07 37.51
N PHE A 186 -1.29 21.07 36.62
CA PHE A 186 -0.30 22.14 36.63
C PHE A 186 -0.96 23.51 36.48
N ALA A 187 -0.48 24.50 37.25
CA ALA A 187 -1.06 25.83 37.27
C ALA A 187 -0.76 26.67 36.01
N THR A 188 0.41 26.50 35.38
CA THR A 188 0.84 27.20 34.14
C THR A 188 1.76 26.30 33.32
N VAL A 189 1.99 26.65 32.04
CA VAL A 189 3.01 26.00 31.19
C VAL A 189 4.39 26.09 31.84
N GLY A 190 4.71 27.23 32.47
CA GLY A 190 5.95 27.39 33.25
C GLY A 190 6.09 26.39 34.41
N HIS A 191 4.99 26.10 35.12
CA HIS A 191 4.97 25.11 36.20
C HIS A 191 5.21 23.68 35.69
N LEU A 192 4.67 23.32 34.53
CA LEU A 192 4.93 22.05 33.85
C LEU A 192 6.43 21.89 33.56
N TYR A 193 7.05 22.85 32.87
CA TYR A 193 8.45 22.74 32.48
C TYR A 193 9.45 22.76 33.64
N ARG A 194 9.20 23.55 34.69
CA ARG A 194 10.06 23.49 35.89
C ARG A 194 9.92 22.16 36.63
N SER A 195 8.74 21.53 36.58
CA SER A 195 8.55 20.18 37.13
C SER A 195 9.29 19.12 36.30
N ILE A 196 9.29 19.26 34.97
CA ILE A 196 10.10 18.45 34.05
C ILE A 196 11.61 18.65 34.34
N GLU A 197 12.08 19.89 34.53
CA GLU A 197 13.47 20.19 34.87
C GLU A 197 13.89 19.50 36.19
N ALA A 198 13.07 19.63 37.24
CA ALA A 198 13.30 18.97 38.53
C ALA A 198 13.29 17.43 38.40
N GLY A 199 12.38 16.89 37.58
CA GLY A 199 12.32 15.46 37.27
C GLY A 199 13.58 14.94 36.56
N ILE A 200 14.10 15.70 35.59
CA ILE A 200 15.37 15.36 34.90
C ILE A 200 16.54 15.34 35.89
N GLU A 201 16.65 16.35 36.76
CA GLU A 201 17.69 16.38 37.80
C GLU A 201 17.60 15.19 38.75
N HIS A 202 16.38 14.88 39.21
CA HIS A 202 16.12 13.74 40.09
C HIS A 202 16.51 12.41 39.43
N LEU A 203 16.07 12.18 38.19
CA LEU A 203 16.35 10.94 37.46
C LEU A 203 17.84 10.83 37.06
N ALA A 204 18.51 11.95 36.81
CA ALA A 204 19.95 11.98 36.58
C ALA A 204 20.73 11.61 37.85
N GLN A 205 20.27 12.02 39.03
CA GLN A 205 20.83 11.56 40.31
C GLN A 205 20.56 10.07 40.54
N LYS A 206 19.38 9.58 40.16
CA LYS A 206 18.94 8.19 40.33
C LYS A 206 19.67 7.20 39.41
N TYR A 207 19.81 7.53 38.13
CA TYR A 207 20.38 6.63 37.10
C TYR A 207 21.80 7.00 36.67
N GLY A 208 22.30 8.18 37.07
CA GLY A 208 23.45 8.83 36.44
C GLY A 208 23.08 9.46 35.10
N GLU A 209 23.78 10.54 34.70
CA GLU A 209 23.47 11.25 33.45
C GLU A 209 23.54 10.33 32.22
N ARG A 210 24.58 9.50 32.11
CA ARG A 210 24.69 8.50 31.02
C ARG A 210 23.58 7.45 31.04
N GLY A 211 23.00 7.19 32.22
CA GLY A 211 21.88 6.27 32.37
C GLY A 211 20.55 6.92 31.99
N LEU A 212 20.41 8.23 32.15
CA LEU A 212 19.21 8.98 31.74
C LEU A 212 19.24 9.33 30.25
N PHE A 213 20.31 9.96 29.76
CA PHE A 213 20.44 10.42 28.38
C PHE A 213 20.97 9.30 27.47
N VAL A 214 20.12 8.34 27.17
CA VAL A 214 20.45 7.12 26.39
C VAL A 214 20.22 7.27 24.89
N GLY A 215 19.54 8.34 24.48
CA GLY A 215 19.24 8.62 23.08
C GLY A 215 20.43 9.10 22.27
N PRO A 216 20.51 8.77 20.97
CA PRO A 216 21.59 9.24 20.13
C PRO A 216 21.43 10.74 19.83
N PRO A 217 22.49 11.57 19.96
CA PRO A 217 22.43 13.00 19.64
C PRO A 217 22.07 13.30 18.17
N ARG A 218 22.26 12.32 17.28
CA ARG A 218 21.89 12.43 15.87
C ARG A 218 20.37 12.45 15.66
N ALA A 219 19.60 11.79 16.53
CA ALA A 219 18.13 11.75 16.48
C ALA A 219 17.46 13.03 17.01
N GLN A 220 18.18 14.14 16.98
CA GLN A 220 17.75 15.43 17.52
C GLN A 220 17.88 16.50 16.44
N ALA A 221 16.93 17.44 16.45
CA ALA A 221 16.97 18.59 15.57
C ALA A 221 17.96 19.62 16.10
N THR A 222 18.70 20.26 15.20
CA THR A 222 19.69 21.28 15.55
C THR A 222 19.65 22.44 14.55
N GLN A 223 20.34 23.53 14.87
CA GLN A 223 20.54 24.66 13.97
C GLN A 223 21.04 24.26 12.56
N GLN A 224 21.76 23.14 12.44
CA GLN A 224 22.23 22.63 11.14
C GLN A 224 21.09 22.43 10.14
N TYR A 225 19.90 22.04 10.61
CA TYR A 225 18.76 21.70 9.75
C TYR A 225 17.71 22.82 9.71
N PHE A 226 17.41 23.45 10.86
CA PHE A 226 16.31 24.43 10.99
C PHE A 226 16.76 25.87 11.26
N GLN A 227 18.05 26.16 11.23
CA GLN A 227 18.65 27.50 11.34
C GLN A 227 18.36 28.31 12.61
N TRP A 228 17.67 27.76 13.61
CA TRP A 228 17.51 28.36 14.94
C TRP A 228 18.74 28.12 15.84
N PRO A 229 19.48 29.17 16.26
CA PRO A 229 20.61 29.03 17.19
C PRO A 229 20.25 28.42 18.55
N GLU A 230 18.99 28.60 18.98
CA GLU A 230 18.43 28.11 20.22
C GLU A 230 18.18 26.59 20.18
N LEU A 231 18.01 26.03 18.97
CA LEU A 231 17.74 24.61 18.77
C LEU A 231 19.03 23.79 18.95
N VAL A 232 19.24 23.33 20.18
CA VAL A 232 20.43 22.59 20.61
C VAL A 232 20.14 21.13 20.92
N ALA A 233 21.16 20.28 20.71
CA ALA A 233 21.11 18.90 21.14
C ALA A 233 21.19 18.80 22.68
N VAL A 234 20.30 18.02 23.27
CA VAL A 234 20.27 17.65 24.68
C VAL A 234 21.04 16.35 24.88
N THR A 235 22.12 16.41 25.66
CA THR A 235 23.01 15.27 25.90
C THR A 235 23.32 15.03 27.38
N ASP A 236 22.95 15.99 28.22
CA ASP A 236 23.22 16.01 29.66
C ASP A 236 22.21 16.94 30.37
N VAL A 237 22.29 17.01 31.70
CA VAL A 237 21.39 17.87 32.49
C VAL A 237 21.58 19.34 32.11
N THR A 238 22.80 19.79 31.82
CA THR A 238 23.08 21.20 31.52
C THR A 238 22.41 21.65 30.23
N SER A 239 22.52 20.84 29.18
CA SER A 239 21.88 21.07 27.88
C SER A 239 20.36 20.92 27.97
N ALA A 240 19.83 20.00 28.78
CA ALA A 240 18.40 19.90 29.05
C ALA A 240 17.85 21.16 29.72
N ARG A 241 18.53 21.66 30.77
CA ARG A 241 18.18 22.92 31.45
C ARG A 241 18.24 24.13 30.52
N ARG A 242 19.20 24.14 29.59
CA ARG A 242 19.28 25.18 28.56
C ARG A 242 18.04 25.13 27.66
N ALA A 243 17.70 23.97 27.11
CA ALA A 243 16.53 23.79 26.26
C ALA A 243 15.22 24.24 26.95
N ILE A 244 15.00 23.77 28.19
CA ILE A 244 13.83 24.18 29.00
C ILE A 244 13.87 25.68 29.31
N GLY A 245 15.07 26.21 29.58
CA GLY A 245 15.27 27.63 29.85
C GLY A 245 14.91 28.54 28.68
N GLU A 246 15.17 28.11 27.43
CA GLU A 246 14.74 28.85 26.23
C GLU A 246 13.22 28.89 26.11
N ILE A 247 12.54 27.75 26.30
CA ILE A 247 11.07 27.66 26.26
C ILE A 247 10.43 28.60 27.30
N LEU A 248 10.92 28.55 28.54
CA LEU A 248 10.43 29.41 29.62
C LEU A 248 10.70 30.90 29.34
N GLU A 249 11.87 31.26 28.84
CA GLU A 249 12.22 32.67 28.61
C GLU A 249 11.41 33.28 27.45
N GLN A 250 11.16 32.51 26.39
CA GLN A 250 10.36 32.98 25.26
C GLN A 250 8.86 33.06 25.59
N GLY A 251 8.32 32.09 26.34
CA GLY A 251 6.91 32.10 26.76
C GLY A 251 6.60 33.16 27.82
N GLU A 252 7.14 33.00 29.05
CA GLU A 252 6.79 33.81 30.22
C GLU A 252 7.84 34.89 30.60
N GLY A 253 9.10 34.73 30.17
CA GLY A 253 10.19 35.67 30.46
C GLY A 253 10.52 35.84 31.96
N PRO A 254 10.75 34.74 32.72
CA PRO A 254 10.78 34.77 34.17
C PRO A 254 12.02 35.49 34.74
N ARG A 255 13.06 35.73 33.93
CA ARG A 255 14.33 36.34 34.38
C ARG A 255 14.45 37.84 34.13
N GLY A 256 13.45 38.50 33.53
CA GLY A 256 13.32 39.95 33.63
C GLY A 256 12.96 40.74 32.37
N ASP A 257 12.65 40.10 31.24
CA ASP A 257 12.17 40.79 30.03
C ASP A 257 10.84 40.27 29.50
N TRP A 258 9.89 40.03 30.41
CA TRP A 258 8.53 39.55 30.13
C TRP A 258 7.79 40.33 29.04
N ARG A 259 8.22 41.57 28.70
CA ARG A 259 7.66 42.38 27.62
C ARG A 259 8.00 41.81 26.24
N ASN A 260 9.19 41.24 26.09
CA ASN A 260 9.66 40.63 24.86
C ASN A 260 9.21 39.16 24.74
N ALA A 261 8.84 38.54 25.87
CA ALA A 261 8.21 37.21 25.92
C ALA A 261 6.77 37.21 25.37
N HIS A 262 6.25 36.04 24.98
CA HIS A 262 4.95 35.87 24.32
C HIS A 262 3.82 36.57 25.07
N PHE A 263 3.77 36.41 26.40
CA PHE A 263 2.80 37.11 27.26
C PHE A 263 2.81 38.64 27.05
N GLY A 264 3.98 39.26 27.09
CA GLY A 264 4.13 40.70 26.88
C GLY A 264 3.74 41.15 25.47
N GLN A 265 4.07 40.34 24.46
CA GLN A 265 3.67 40.62 23.08
C GLN A 265 2.15 40.65 22.92
N PHE A 266 1.44 39.69 23.53
CA PHE A 266 -0.04 39.67 23.48
C PHE A 266 -0.68 40.80 24.28
N VAL A 267 -0.09 41.20 25.43
CA VAL A 267 -0.52 42.38 26.19
C VAL A 267 -0.45 43.64 25.32
N GLU A 268 0.66 43.85 24.60
CA GLU A 268 0.85 45.00 23.73
C GLU A 268 -0.15 45.02 22.56
N ILE A 269 -0.38 43.87 21.91
CA ILE A 269 -1.38 43.76 20.85
C ILE A 269 -2.78 44.06 21.38
N LEU A 270 -3.13 43.55 22.56
CA LEU A 270 -4.44 43.80 23.18
C LEU A 270 -4.62 45.28 23.55
N ASP A 271 -3.60 45.91 24.12
CA ASP A 271 -3.62 47.35 24.45
C ASP A 271 -3.83 48.21 23.18
N GLU A 272 -3.13 47.91 22.08
CA GLU A 272 -3.31 48.63 20.80
C GLU A 272 -4.67 48.35 20.17
N PHE A 273 -5.15 47.11 20.23
CA PHE A 273 -6.46 46.71 19.73
C PHE A 273 -7.61 47.41 20.47
N GLU A 274 -7.56 47.46 21.80
CA GLU A 274 -8.53 48.18 22.63
C GLU A 274 -8.53 49.68 22.31
N GLN A 275 -7.34 50.30 22.17
CA GLN A 275 -7.21 51.72 21.81
C GLN A 275 -7.80 52.04 20.43
N LEU A 276 -7.55 51.21 19.42
CA LEU A 276 -8.12 51.41 18.09
C LEU A 276 -9.63 51.24 18.07
N ARG A 277 -10.19 50.29 18.83
CA ARG A 277 -11.65 50.13 18.97
C ARG A 277 -12.31 51.26 19.77
N GLU A 278 -11.59 51.87 20.71
CA GLU A 278 -12.06 53.07 21.41
C GLU A 278 -12.08 54.28 20.49
N ALA A 279 -11.06 54.43 19.64
CA ALA A 279 -10.94 55.53 18.68
C ALA A 279 -11.92 55.41 17.51
N ASP A 280 -12.16 54.20 17.00
CA ASP A 280 -13.08 53.90 15.91
C ASP A 280 -13.96 52.69 16.27
N ARG A 281 -15.24 52.95 16.55
CA ARG A 281 -16.21 51.90 16.89
C ARG A 281 -16.55 50.98 15.72
N GLY A 282 -16.25 51.40 14.48
CA GLY A 282 -16.41 50.59 13.27
C GLY A 282 -15.18 49.75 12.92
N PHE A 283 -14.08 49.89 13.67
CA PHE A 283 -12.86 49.12 13.44
C PHE A 283 -13.08 47.64 13.71
N ASP A 284 -13.00 46.85 12.64
CA ASP A 284 -13.10 45.40 12.66
C ASP A 284 -11.94 44.80 11.84
N PRO A 285 -10.86 44.33 12.50
CA PRO A 285 -9.68 43.81 11.82
C PRO A 285 -9.81 42.34 11.37
N VAL A 286 -10.98 41.71 11.53
CA VAL A 286 -11.12 40.24 11.49
C VAL A 286 -12.09 39.82 10.40
N ARG A 287 -11.74 38.77 9.65
CA ARG A 287 -12.67 38.10 8.75
C ARG A 287 -13.69 37.30 9.56
N PRO A 288 -14.94 37.12 9.10
CA PRO A 288 -15.98 36.41 9.84
C PRO A 288 -15.79 34.88 9.80
N VAL A 289 -14.62 34.42 10.26
CA VAL A 289 -14.15 33.03 10.20
C VAL A 289 -14.79 32.21 11.32
N VAL A 290 -15.26 31.01 10.98
CA VAL A 290 -15.80 30.02 11.93
C VAL A 290 -14.85 28.83 12.00
N PRO A 291 -14.53 28.32 13.21
CA PRO A 291 -13.83 27.05 13.34
C PRO A 291 -14.78 25.90 12.96
N LEU A 292 -14.46 25.21 11.86
CA LEU A 292 -15.26 24.12 11.28
C LEU A 292 -14.35 22.93 10.99
N ASN A 293 -14.89 21.72 11.05
CA ASN A 293 -14.20 20.52 10.56
C ASN A 293 -14.69 20.13 9.17
N VAL A 294 -13.87 19.39 8.43
CA VAL A 294 -14.29 18.76 7.17
C VAL A 294 -15.04 17.46 7.46
N ARG A 295 -14.64 16.71 8.50
CA ARG A 295 -15.25 15.43 8.87
C ARG A 295 -15.81 15.47 10.30
N PRO A 296 -16.85 14.66 10.61
CA PRO A 296 -17.35 14.52 11.97
C PRO A 296 -16.22 14.06 12.92
N SER A 297 -16.12 14.70 14.10
CA SER A 297 -15.18 14.26 15.14
C SER A 297 -15.74 13.01 15.85
N GLU A 298 -14.89 11.99 16.01
CA GLU A 298 -15.25 10.77 16.75
C GLU A 298 -15.50 11.04 18.25
N ARG A 299 -14.86 12.08 18.79
CA ARG A 299 -14.93 12.42 20.23
C ARG A 299 -16.04 13.42 20.54
N ASP A 300 -16.37 14.31 19.61
CA ASP A 300 -17.49 15.25 19.73
C ASP A 300 -18.25 15.39 18.40
N PRO A 301 -19.37 14.69 18.23
CA PRO A 301 -20.14 14.75 16.98
C PRO A 301 -20.84 16.10 16.76
N ASN A 302 -20.80 17.03 17.72
CA ASN A 302 -21.45 18.34 17.61
C ASN A 302 -20.55 19.42 17.02
N VAL A 303 -19.29 19.10 16.69
CA VAL A 303 -18.39 20.05 16.03
C VAL A 303 -18.97 20.43 14.66
N PRO A 304 -19.17 21.73 14.39
CA PRO A 304 -19.79 22.17 13.15
C PRO A 304 -18.91 21.84 11.93
N LEU A 305 -19.55 21.49 10.82
CA LEU A 305 -18.88 21.11 9.58
C LEU A 305 -18.95 22.21 8.53
N VAL A 306 -17.90 22.33 7.73
CA VAL A 306 -17.93 23.12 6.48
C VAL A 306 -18.82 22.40 5.47
N THR A 307 -19.66 23.13 4.74
CA THR A 307 -20.60 22.56 3.75
C THR A 307 -20.44 23.16 2.35
N ASP A 308 -19.71 24.27 2.23
CA ASP A 308 -19.28 24.79 0.93
C ASP A 308 -18.26 23.84 0.29
N GLN A 309 -18.49 23.44 -0.97
CA GLN A 309 -17.69 22.43 -1.66
C GLN A 309 -16.26 22.90 -1.93
N LEU A 310 -16.07 24.18 -2.26
CA LEU A 310 -14.74 24.72 -2.53
C LEU A 310 -13.94 24.86 -1.23
N ALA A 311 -14.58 25.37 -0.16
CA ALA A 311 -13.97 25.44 1.16
C ALA A 311 -13.57 24.05 1.69
N GLN A 312 -14.47 23.06 1.59
CA GLN A 312 -14.16 21.66 1.95
C GLN A 312 -12.92 21.15 1.22
N ARG A 313 -12.85 21.35 -0.10
CA ARG A 313 -11.73 20.88 -0.92
C ARG A 313 -10.41 21.52 -0.51
N VAL A 314 -10.38 22.84 -0.33
CA VAL A 314 -9.15 23.55 0.05
C VAL A 314 -8.74 23.21 1.49
N MET A 315 -9.70 23.05 2.41
CA MET A 315 -9.44 22.59 3.77
C MET A 315 -8.90 21.15 3.82
N ASP A 316 -9.41 20.25 2.98
CA ASP A 316 -8.87 18.90 2.85
C ASP A 316 -7.41 18.90 2.42
N LEU A 317 -7.09 19.69 1.39
CA LEU A 317 -5.71 19.85 0.94
C LEU A 317 -4.81 20.43 2.03
N PHE A 318 -5.31 21.43 2.78
CA PHE A 318 -4.59 22.00 3.93
C PHE A 318 -4.29 20.93 4.99
N ASN A 319 -5.29 20.14 5.38
CA ASN A 319 -5.13 19.10 6.41
C ASN A 319 -4.18 17.99 5.95
N VAL A 320 -4.23 17.58 4.68
CA VAL A 320 -3.27 16.62 4.11
C VAL A 320 -1.84 17.17 4.11
N CYS A 321 -1.63 18.42 3.67
CA CYS A 321 -0.32 19.06 3.72
C CYS A 321 0.23 19.16 5.15
N TYR A 322 -0.64 19.47 6.11
CA TYR A 322 -0.30 19.55 7.52
C TYR A 322 0.03 18.17 8.13
N GLU A 323 -0.74 17.13 7.84
CA GLU A 323 -0.45 15.77 8.28
C GLU A 323 0.88 15.27 7.71
N VAL A 324 1.13 15.46 6.41
CA VAL A 324 2.39 15.06 5.77
C VAL A 324 3.59 15.80 6.39
N LEU A 325 3.43 17.08 6.72
CA LEU A 325 4.47 17.83 7.43
C LEU A 325 4.84 17.16 8.75
N LEU A 326 3.85 16.74 9.54
CA LEU A 326 4.08 16.07 10.81
C LEU A 326 4.73 14.69 10.62
N LEU A 327 4.33 13.93 9.60
CA LEU A 327 4.95 12.65 9.26
C LEU A 327 6.42 12.83 8.84
N MET A 328 6.76 13.90 8.11
CA MET A 328 8.15 14.22 7.75
C MET A 328 8.98 14.57 8.99
N LEU A 329 8.43 15.35 9.93
CA LEU A 329 9.08 15.64 11.21
C LEU A 329 9.25 14.38 12.06
N GLN A 330 8.22 13.54 12.15
CA GLN A 330 8.30 12.27 12.86
C GLN A 330 9.40 11.38 12.29
N ARG A 331 9.48 11.28 10.96
CA ARG A 331 10.55 10.55 10.29
C ARG A 331 11.92 11.16 10.56
N PHE A 332 12.01 12.49 10.61
CA PHE A 332 13.24 13.20 10.95
C PHE A 332 13.71 12.85 12.36
N PHE A 333 12.84 12.82 13.37
CA PHE A 333 13.22 12.51 14.75
C PHE A 333 13.42 11.01 15.00
N ALA A 334 12.68 10.13 14.32
CA ALA A 334 12.74 8.67 14.48
C ALA A 334 13.58 7.97 13.39
N HIS A 335 14.48 8.69 12.71
CA HIS A 335 15.27 8.11 11.64
C HIS A 335 16.22 7.02 12.15
N ALA A 336 16.47 6.01 11.30
CA ALA A 336 17.37 4.90 11.61
C ALA A 336 18.53 4.81 10.60
N GLU A 337 18.22 5.02 9.31
CA GLU A 337 19.13 4.72 8.19
C GLU A 337 19.45 5.95 7.34
N GLU A 338 18.78 7.07 7.59
CA GLU A 338 18.94 8.31 6.84
C GLU A 338 20.37 8.86 6.93
N THR A 339 20.87 9.33 5.79
CA THR A 339 22.08 10.14 5.70
C THR A 339 21.78 11.60 6.06
N ASP A 340 22.80 12.40 6.36
CA ASP A 340 22.59 13.82 6.71
C ASP A 340 21.99 14.64 5.55
N ALA A 341 22.31 14.25 4.31
CA ALA A 341 21.68 14.83 3.12
C ALA A 341 20.18 14.50 3.05
N GLN A 342 19.80 13.27 3.39
CA GLN A 342 18.41 12.83 3.44
C GLN A 342 17.64 13.53 4.58
N LEU A 343 18.25 13.67 5.76
CA LEU A 343 17.67 14.47 6.87
C LEU A 343 17.47 15.92 6.47
N LYS A 344 18.41 16.50 5.71
CA LYS A 344 18.27 17.84 5.17
C LYS A 344 17.09 17.95 4.19
N VAL A 345 16.83 16.95 3.35
CA VAL A 345 15.64 16.94 2.48
C VAL A 345 14.34 16.89 3.29
N LEU A 346 14.28 16.09 4.36
CA LEU A 346 13.11 16.08 5.24
C LEU A 346 12.89 17.45 5.91
N ALA A 347 13.96 18.09 6.40
CA ALA A 347 13.88 19.41 7.00
C ALA A 347 13.48 20.51 6.00
N ASP A 348 14.12 20.55 4.83
CA ASP A 348 13.83 21.52 3.77
C ASP A 348 12.40 21.35 3.24
N GLY A 349 11.93 20.11 3.08
CA GLY A 349 10.57 19.80 2.67
C GLY A 349 9.52 20.20 3.72
N THR A 350 9.82 19.99 5.01
CA THR A 350 8.98 20.47 6.12
C THR A 350 8.83 21.99 6.07
N TYR A 351 9.94 22.72 5.92
CA TYR A 351 9.93 24.18 5.80
C TYR A 351 9.15 24.65 4.55
N ALA A 352 9.32 23.96 3.42
CA ALA A 352 8.59 24.26 2.19
C ALA A 352 7.08 24.04 2.37
N LEU A 353 6.64 22.96 3.03
CA LEU A 353 5.22 22.75 3.34
C LEU A 353 4.64 23.89 4.19
N MET A 354 5.37 24.35 5.22
CA MET A 354 4.93 25.46 6.07
C MET A 354 4.68 26.75 5.27
N VAL A 355 5.68 27.16 4.47
CA VAL A 355 5.69 28.49 3.83
C VAL A 355 4.97 28.50 2.49
N GLN A 356 5.07 27.41 1.72
CA GLN A 356 4.61 27.36 0.32
C GLN A 356 3.31 26.57 0.12
N ALA A 357 2.85 25.80 1.13
CA ALA A 357 1.57 25.09 1.07
C ALA A 357 0.60 25.55 2.17
N ILE A 358 0.96 25.36 3.45
CA ILE A 358 0.06 25.62 4.59
C ILE A 358 -0.31 27.10 4.68
N LYS A 359 0.67 28.01 4.64
CA LYS A 359 0.42 29.45 4.71
C LYS A 359 -0.54 29.95 3.61
N PRO A 360 -0.28 29.74 2.31
CA PRO A 360 -1.17 30.22 1.26
C PRO A 360 -2.56 29.56 1.29
N LEU A 361 -2.65 28.26 1.61
CA LEU A 361 -3.94 27.58 1.77
C LEU A 361 -4.74 28.15 2.95
N GLY A 362 -4.10 28.35 4.10
CA GLY A 362 -4.73 28.96 5.29
C GLY A 362 -5.27 30.36 4.99
N ASP A 363 -4.52 31.17 4.24
CA ASP A 363 -4.97 32.49 3.81
C ASP A 363 -6.22 32.44 2.92
N VAL A 364 -6.22 31.55 1.93
CA VAL A 364 -7.37 31.40 1.01
C VAL A 364 -8.60 30.86 1.72
N ILE A 365 -8.46 29.87 2.61
CA ILE A 365 -9.60 29.25 3.34
C ILE A 365 -10.44 30.32 4.06
N THR A 366 -9.78 31.28 4.72
CA THR A 366 -10.47 32.34 5.48
C THR A 366 -11.29 33.32 4.63
N ARG A 367 -11.18 33.24 3.30
CA ARG A 367 -11.96 34.02 2.32
C ARG A 367 -13.07 33.20 1.66
N LEU A 368 -13.10 31.88 1.88
CA LEU A 368 -14.10 30.98 1.30
C LEU A 368 -15.34 30.88 2.20
N PRO A 369 -16.55 30.82 1.65
CA PRO A 369 -17.77 30.65 2.44
C PRO A 369 -17.70 29.38 3.30
N ALA A 370 -18.20 29.46 4.54
CA ALA A 370 -18.35 28.28 5.38
C ALA A 370 -19.45 27.34 4.86
N GLY A 371 -20.49 27.91 4.28
CA GLY A 371 -21.63 27.18 3.72
C GLY A 371 -22.95 27.94 3.82
N PRO A 372 -24.02 27.43 3.18
CA PRO A 372 -25.35 28.04 3.23
C PRO A 372 -25.92 28.21 4.65
N GLU A 373 -25.53 27.34 5.59
CA GLU A 373 -25.96 27.35 6.98
C GLU A 373 -25.30 28.48 7.80
N TYR A 374 -24.21 29.06 7.29
CA TYR A 374 -23.42 30.10 7.94
C TYR A 374 -23.41 31.39 7.09
N PRO A 375 -24.57 32.06 6.93
CA PRO A 375 -24.68 33.21 6.03
C PRO A 375 -23.74 34.34 6.42
N GLY A 376 -22.90 34.77 5.47
CA GLY A 376 -21.92 35.85 5.66
C GLY A 376 -20.66 35.45 6.45
N GLN A 377 -20.49 34.17 6.78
CA GLN A 377 -19.33 33.65 7.48
C GLN A 377 -18.42 32.83 6.55
N THR A 378 -17.13 32.81 6.86
CA THR A 378 -16.10 32.09 6.10
C THR A 378 -15.53 30.92 6.89
N ALA A 379 -14.94 29.96 6.19
CA ALA A 379 -14.30 28.81 6.81
C ALA A 379 -12.93 29.17 7.41
N GLY A 380 -12.46 28.38 8.38
CA GLY A 380 -11.10 28.51 8.95
C GLY A 380 -10.32 27.21 8.83
N PRO A 381 -8.98 27.24 8.76
CA PRO A 381 -8.17 26.02 8.70
C PRO A 381 -8.35 25.19 9.97
N SER A 382 -8.73 23.92 9.84
CA SER A 382 -9.12 23.09 10.99
C SER A 382 -7.95 22.37 11.67
N PHE A 383 -6.83 22.17 10.96
CA PHE A 383 -5.67 21.41 11.45
C PHE A 383 -6.06 20.00 11.91
N GLU A 384 -6.98 19.35 11.17
CA GLU A 384 -7.42 17.99 11.45
C GLU A 384 -6.31 16.98 11.13
N LEU A 385 -6.11 16.02 12.03
CA LEU A 385 -5.29 14.83 11.86
C LEU A 385 -6.20 13.63 11.59
N PHE A 386 -5.86 12.79 10.61
CA PHE A 386 -6.67 11.63 10.21
C PHE A 386 -6.22 10.33 10.87
N TYR A 387 -4.92 10.23 11.18
CA TYR A 387 -4.32 9.11 11.86
C TYR A 387 -3.62 9.57 13.14
N GLU A 388 -3.42 8.64 14.07
CA GLU A 388 -2.29 8.76 15.00
C GLU A 388 -1.02 8.74 14.16
N SER A 389 -0.12 9.72 14.33
CA SER A 389 1.00 10.04 13.42
C SER A 389 2.02 8.91 13.17
N ASP A 390 1.80 7.70 13.69
CA ASP A 390 2.81 6.65 13.85
C ASP A 390 2.72 5.53 12.79
N TYR A 391 1.97 5.72 11.70
CA TYR A 391 1.73 4.62 10.75
C TYR A 391 2.85 4.39 9.72
N VAL A 392 3.88 5.23 9.70
CA VAL A 392 5.02 5.09 8.76
C VAL A 392 6.08 4.17 9.37
N LEU A 393 6.43 3.10 8.64
CA LEU A 393 7.40 2.11 9.12
C LEU A 393 8.80 2.70 9.41
N PRO A 394 9.56 2.13 10.37
CA PRO A 394 10.96 2.50 10.60
C PRO A 394 11.89 2.26 9.39
N HIS A 395 11.49 1.40 8.45
CA HIS A 395 12.24 1.13 7.23
C HIS A 395 12.26 2.36 6.30
N ARG A 396 13.45 2.91 6.04
CA ARG A 396 13.64 4.19 5.32
C ARG A 396 12.94 4.23 3.97
N GLU A 397 13.19 3.23 3.12
CA GLU A 397 12.67 3.28 1.75
C GLU A 397 11.14 3.23 1.72
N ALA A 398 10.54 2.38 2.56
CA ALA A 398 9.08 2.29 2.66
C ALA A 398 8.47 3.61 3.15
N ALA A 399 9.08 4.22 4.17
CA ALA A 399 8.66 5.51 4.70
C ALA A 399 8.73 6.62 3.65
N TRP A 400 9.85 6.71 2.94
CA TRP A 400 10.08 7.74 1.93
C TRP A 400 9.17 7.57 0.71
N VAL A 401 8.86 6.33 0.31
CA VAL A 401 7.87 6.05 -0.75
C VAL A 401 6.50 6.58 -0.34
N LEU A 402 6.01 6.26 0.86
CA LEU A 402 4.69 6.73 1.33
C LEU A 402 4.61 8.26 1.43
N LEU A 403 5.67 8.90 1.94
CA LEU A 403 5.76 10.37 2.00
C LEU A 403 5.71 10.98 0.60
N ALA A 404 6.49 10.46 -0.34
CA ALA A 404 6.50 10.94 -1.72
C ALA A 404 5.13 10.75 -2.40
N GLU A 405 4.51 9.58 -2.27
CA GLU A 405 3.19 9.28 -2.86
C GLU A 405 2.09 10.18 -2.30
N ARG A 406 2.10 10.44 -0.99
CA ARG A 406 1.12 11.34 -0.36
C ARG A 406 1.27 12.78 -0.85
N ILE A 407 2.49 13.26 -1.04
CA ILE A 407 2.76 14.61 -1.58
C ILE A 407 2.36 14.68 -3.06
N GLU A 408 2.63 13.65 -3.86
CA GLU A 408 2.18 13.59 -5.26
C GLU A 408 0.66 13.56 -5.40
N ALA A 409 -0.02 12.81 -4.53
CA ALA A 409 -1.47 12.79 -4.47
C ALA A 409 -2.04 14.18 -4.13
N ALA A 410 -1.45 14.86 -3.14
CA ALA A 410 -1.81 16.24 -2.79
C ALA A 410 -1.55 17.21 -3.95
N ALA A 411 -0.40 17.11 -4.64
CA ALA A 411 -0.10 17.92 -5.82
C ALA A 411 -1.10 17.69 -6.95
N THR A 412 -1.49 16.44 -7.19
CA THR A 412 -2.51 16.08 -8.18
C THR A 412 -3.88 16.62 -7.79
N PHE A 413 -4.19 16.63 -6.49
CA PHE A 413 -5.44 17.16 -5.97
C PHE A 413 -5.59 18.68 -6.18
N CYS A 414 -4.49 19.41 -6.35
CA CYS A 414 -4.49 20.84 -6.70
C CYS A 414 -4.95 21.16 -8.13
N GLN A 415 -5.14 20.16 -9.00
CA GLN A 415 -5.52 20.41 -10.41
C GLN A 415 -6.85 21.16 -10.51
N PRO A 416 -7.02 22.12 -11.44
CA PRO A 416 -8.25 22.87 -11.56
C PRO A 416 -9.47 21.95 -11.78
N SER A 417 -10.56 22.21 -11.06
CA SER A 417 -11.85 21.55 -11.26
C SER A 417 -12.96 22.58 -11.48
N GLY A 418 -14.14 22.13 -11.92
CA GLY A 418 -15.28 23.01 -12.21
C GLY A 418 -15.80 23.82 -11.02
N THR A 419 -15.37 23.52 -9.79
CA THR A 419 -15.72 24.24 -8.56
C THR A 419 -14.76 25.39 -8.24
N ASP A 420 -13.63 25.53 -8.95
CA ASP A 420 -12.60 26.54 -8.67
C ASP A 420 -12.98 27.87 -9.33
N SER A 421 -13.91 28.60 -8.71
CA SER A 421 -14.60 29.72 -9.36
C SER A 421 -13.84 31.05 -9.39
N THR A 422 -12.77 31.22 -8.61
CA THR A 422 -12.03 32.49 -8.53
C THR A 422 -10.59 32.38 -9.07
N PRO A 423 -10.09 33.41 -9.78
CA PRO A 423 -8.70 33.45 -10.25
C PRO A 423 -7.67 33.34 -9.11
N GLU A 424 -7.98 33.90 -7.93
CA GLU A 424 -7.12 33.88 -6.75
C GLU A 424 -6.94 32.45 -6.21
N VAL A 425 -8.03 31.67 -6.07
CA VAL A 425 -7.96 30.28 -5.62
C VAL A 425 -7.21 29.43 -6.65
N THR A 426 -7.53 29.62 -7.94
CA THR A 426 -6.87 28.89 -9.03
C THR A 426 -5.35 29.13 -9.05
N GLN A 427 -4.93 30.39 -8.90
CA GLN A 427 -3.51 30.74 -8.83
C GLN A 427 -2.85 30.14 -7.59
N THR A 428 -3.49 30.24 -6.43
CA THR A 428 -2.95 29.69 -5.19
C THR A 428 -2.75 28.17 -5.29
N LEU A 429 -3.74 27.44 -5.81
CA LEU A 429 -3.63 25.99 -6.01
C LEU A 429 -2.50 25.62 -6.98
N ALA A 430 -2.25 26.44 -8.01
CA ALA A 430 -1.14 26.23 -8.93
C ALA A 430 0.23 26.43 -8.26
N GLU A 431 0.39 27.47 -7.45
CA GLU A 431 1.63 27.72 -6.68
C GLU A 431 1.88 26.60 -5.66
N VAL A 432 0.84 26.17 -4.95
CA VAL A 432 0.91 25.05 -3.98
C VAL A 432 1.25 23.74 -4.70
N ARG A 433 0.64 23.47 -5.86
CA ARG A 433 0.98 22.30 -6.69
C ARG A 433 2.45 22.25 -7.02
N ASP A 434 3.00 23.38 -7.49
CA ASP A 434 4.39 23.44 -7.94
C ASP A 434 5.36 23.23 -6.76
N ALA A 435 5.02 23.77 -5.58
CA ALA A 435 5.76 23.51 -4.34
C ALA A 435 5.72 22.02 -3.95
N LEU A 436 4.53 21.41 -3.91
CA LEU A 436 4.36 19.99 -3.57
C LEU A 436 5.11 19.07 -4.57
N ALA A 437 5.01 19.35 -5.87
CA ALA A 437 5.72 18.61 -6.89
C ALA A 437 7.26 18.70 -6.73
N GLY A 438 7.76 19.88 -6.32
CA GLY A 438 9.17 20.08 -5.98
C GLY A 438 9.61 19.21 -4.81
N ILE A 439 8.83 19.18 -3.72
CA ILE A 439 9.13 18.38 -2.53
C ILE A 439 9.09 16.87 -2.86
N ALA A 440 8.07 16.41 -3.59
CA ALA A 440 7.98 15.02 -4.05
C ALA A 440 9.21 14.63 -4.88
N SER A 441 9.61 15.48 -5.83
CA SER A 441 10.80 15.25 -6.66
C SER A 441 12.08 15.16 -5.82
N SER A 442 12.23 16.01 -4.80
CA SER A 442 13.38 15.96 -3.88
C SER A 442 13.42 14.67 -3.07
N LEU A 443 12.28 14.17 -2.57
CA LEU A 443 12.21 12.88 -1.86
C LEU A 443 12.54 11.72 -2.81
N GLN A 444 11.98 11.73 -4.01
CA GLN A 444 12.20 10.68 -5.02
C GLN A 444 13.64 10.60 -5.50
N ALA A 445 14.37 11.71 -5.54
CA ALA A 445 15.78 11.72 -5.91
C ALA A 445 16.66 10.86 -4.98
N HIS A 446 16.19 10.55 -3.78
CA HIS A 446 16.87 9.69 -2.80
C HIS A 446 16.30 8.28 -2.70
N LEU A 447 15.24 7.98 -3.43
CA LEU A 447 14.72 6.63 -3.59
C LEU A 447 15.46 5.94 -4.74
N PRO A 448 15.69 4.61 -4.67
CA PRO A 448 16.12 3.88 -5.85
C PRO A 448 15.13 4.20 -6.98
N SER A 449 15.64 4.42 -8.19
CA SER A 449 14.83 4.80 -9.35
C SER A 449 13.65 3.85 -9.45
N ARG A 450 12.49 4.34 -9.01
CA ARG A 450 11.23 3.63 -9.09
C ARG A 450 10.99 3.47 -10.59
N PRO A 451 10.85 2.24 -11.13
CA PRO A 451 10.29 2.13 -12.46
C PRO A 451 8.98 2.91 -12.38
N ALA A 452 8.83 3.92 -13.25
CA ALA A 452 7.59 4.67 -13.33
C ALA A 452 6.45 3.63 -13.30
N PRO A 453 5.35 3.86 -12.55
CA PRO A 453 4.19 3.00 -12.70
C PRO A 453 4.00 2.86 -14.20
N ALA A 454 4.05 1.62 -14.70
CA ALA A 454 3.81 1.37 -16.11
C ALA A 454 2.55 2.17 -16.40
N PRO A 455 2.61 3.19 -17.29
CA PRO A 455 1.46 4.04 -17.51
C PRO A 455 0.30 3.08 -17.71
N ALA A 456 -0.73 3.16 -16.87
CA ALA A 456 -1.93 2.36 -17.04
C ALA A 456 -2.25 2.52 -18.51
N ALA A 457 -2.04 1.45 -19.28
CA ALA A 457 -1.77 1.57 -20.70
C ALA A 457 -2.82 2.51 -21.24
N ALA A 458 -2.42 3.73 -21.65
CA ALA A 458 -3.36 4.68 -22.18
C ALA A 458 -4.10 3.88 -23.23
N VAL A 459 -5.38 3.62 -23.00
CA VAL A 459 -6.15 2.74 -23.88
C VAL A 459 -6.20 3.52 -25.18
N GLU A 460 -5.27 3.20 -26.07
CA GLU A 460 -5.10 3.87 -27.34
C GLU A 460 -6.48 3.80 -28.00
N GLU A 461 -7.04 4.95 -28.33
CA GLU A 461 -8.44 4.98 -28.78
C GLU A 461 -8.58 4.06 -30.00
N VAL A 462 -9.65 3.26 -30.04
CA VAL A 462 -9.90 2.28 -31.11
C VAL A 462 -9.66 2.86 -32.52
N PRO A 463 -10.06 4.11 -32.84
CA PRO A 463 -9.74 4.73 -34.14
C PRO A 463 -8.24 4.78 -34.48
N VAL A 464 -7.37 5.06 -33.52
CA VAL A 464 -5.92 5.14 -33.73
C VAL A 464 -5.34 3.75 -34.02
N MET A 465 -5.81 2.73 -33.29
CA MET A 465 -5.44 1.33 -33.56
C MET A 465 -5.87 0.89 -34.95
N LEU A 466 -7.07 1.29 -35.40
CA LEU A 466 -7.60 0.97 -36.72
C LEU A 466 -6.76 1.59 -37.85
N ASP A 467 -6.31 2.83 -37.70
CA ASP A 467 -5.44 3.48 -38.69
C ASP A 467 -4.10 2.73 -38.83
N ARG A 468 -3.52 2.31 -37.71
CA ARG A 468 -2.30 1.49 -37.70
C ARG A 468 -2.53 0.11 -38.33
N ALA A 469 -3.63 -0.56 -37.98
CA ALA A 469 -4.02 -1.84 -38.57
C ALA A 469 -4.17 -1.74 -40.10
N ARG A 470 -4.79 -0.67 -40.58
CA ARG A 470 -4.97 -0.38 -42.01
C ARG A 470 -3.64 -0.16 -42.72
N ALA A 471 -2.70 0.54 -42.09
CA ALA A 471 -1.35 0.71 -42.63
C ALA A 471 -0.61 -0.64 -42.75
N PHE A 472 -0.64 -1.48 -41.71
CA PHE A 472 -0.03 -2.82 -41.75
C PHE A 472 -0.68 -3.74 -42.79
N TYR A 473 -2.00 -3.74 -42.88
CA TYR A 473 -2.72 -4.52 -43.89
C TYR A 473 -2.34 -4.10 -45.31
N ARG A 474 -2.23 -2.79 -45.60
CA ARG A 474 -1.80 -2.31 -46.92
C ARG A 474 -0.39 -2.78 -47.28
N THR A 475 0.54 -2.79 -46.32
CA THR A 475 1.88 -3.37 -46.51
C THR A 475 1.80 -4.85 -46.87
N CYS A 476 0.94 -5.62 -46.18
CA CYS A 476 0.75 -7.04 -46.48
C CYS A 476 0.12 -7.27 -47.87
N ALA A 477 -0.86 -6.45 -48.25
CA ALA A 477 -1.62 -6.60 -49.48
C ALA A 477 -0.86 -6.14 -50.74
N GLY A 478 0.17 -5.29 -50.60
CA GLY A 478 1.03 -4.82 -51.69
C GLY A 478 2.13 -5.79 -52.14
N GLY A 479 2.21 -6.99 -51.57
CA GLY A 479 3.18 -8.03 -51.94
C GLY A 479 3.04 -8.50 -53.39
N SER A 480 4.15 -8.86 -54.05
CA SER A 480 4.08 -9.47 -55.39
C SER A 480 3.44 -10.86 -55.29
N LEU A 481 2.41 -11.11 -56.09
CA LEU A 481 1.64 -12.36 -56.12
C LEU A 481 2.39 -13.55 -56.75
N ASP A 482 3.68 -13.39 -57.08
CA ASP A 482 4.47 -14.39 -57.80
C ASP A 482 5.11 -15.46 -56.87
N ASP A 483 5.21 -15.21 -55.56
CA ASP A 483 5.68 -16.18 -54.56
C ASP A 483 4.52 -16.76 -53.75
N VAL A 484 4.36 -18.08 -53.78
CA VAL A 484 3.26 -18.81 -53.13
C VAL A 484 3.23 -18.58 -51.61
N VAL A 485 4.40 -18.46 -50.98
CA VAL A 485 4.49 -18.24 -49.52
C VAL A 485 4.07 -16.81 -49.16
N SER A 486 4.56 -15.82 -49.90
CA SER A 486 4.18 -14.41 -49.72
C SER A 486 2.67 -14.17 -49.96
N SER A 487 2.09 -14.84 -50.96
CA SER A 487 0.65 -14.80 -51.24
C SER A 487 -0.17 -15.38 -50.08
N ALA A 488 0.25 -16.51 -49.51
CA ALA A 488 -0.42 -17.12 -48.36
C ALA A 488 -0.40 -16.24 -47.11
N PHE A 489 0.65 -15.43 -46.91
CA PHE A 489 0.76 -14.51 -45.77
C PHE A 489 -0.21 -13.33 -45.94
N ALA A 490 -0.35 -12.82 -47.16
CA ALA A 490 -1.33 -11.79 -47.49
C ALA A 490 -2.78 -12.27 -47.29
N ASP A 491 -3.08 -13.54 -47.56
CA ASP A 491 -4.41 -14.11 -47.32
C ASP A 491 -4.74 -14.25 -45.82
N VAL A 492 -3.76 -14.60 -44.98
CA VAL A 492 -3.93 -14.58 -43.51
C VAL A 492 -4.15 -13.15 -43.02
N ALA A 493 -3.35 -12.19 -43.49
CA ALA A 493 -3.51 -10.77 -43.13
C ALA A 493 -4.88 -10.22 -43.57
N ARG A 494 -5.38 -10.62 -44.75
CA ARG A 494 -6.72 -10.26 -45.23
C ARG A 494 -7.81 -10.80 -44.31
N SER A 495 -7.72 -12.08 -43.94
CA SER A 495 -8.70 -12.71 -43.05
C SER A 495 -8.74 -12.05 -41.67
N ALA A 496 -7.57 -11.71 -41.13
CA ALA A 496 -7.44 -10.99 -39.86
C ALA A 496 -8.00 -9.54 -39.93
N TYR A 497 -7.71 -8.82 -41.02
CA TYR A 497 -8.22 -7.47 -41.22
C TYR A 497 -9.75 -7.44 -41.36
N LEU A 498 -10.34 -8.41 -42.06
CA LEU A 498 -11.79 -8.56 -42.19
C LEU A 498 -12.48 -8.85 -40.84
N LEU A 499 -11.85 -9.68 -39.99
CA LEU A 499 -12.32 -9.91 -38.62
C LEU A 499 -12.32 -8.60 -37.80
N LEU A 500 -11.25 -7.82 -37.89
CA LEU A 500 -11.10 -6.55 -37.17
C LEU A 500 -12.16 -5.52 -37.60
N GLU A 501 -12.41 -5.37 -38.90
CA GLU A 501 -13.47 -4.48 -39.43
C GLU A 501 -14.89 -4.89 -39.03
N HIS A 502 -15.13 -6.19 -38.78
CA HIS A 502 -16.43 -6.68 -38.31
C HIS A 502 -16.60 -6.49 -36.79
N THR A 503 -15.52 -6.64 -36.04
CA THR A 503 -15.50 -6.49 -34.57
C THR A 503 -15.85 -5.05 -34.15
N THR A 504 -15.46 -4.04 -34.94
CA THR A 504 -15.70 -2.61 -34.62
C THR A 504 -17.05 -2.06 -35.09
N ARG A 505 -17.92 -2.90 -35.66
CA ARG A 505 -19.30 -2.54 -36.04
C ARG A 505 -20.35 -2.93 -34.98
N SER A 506 -19.92 -3.60 -33.92
CA SER A 506 -20.70 -3.98 -32.74
C SER A 506 -20.49 -2.93 -31.61
N GLU A 507 -21.38 -2.85 -30.62
CA GLU A 507 -21.33 -1.83 -29.57
C GLU A 507 -20.05 -1.96 -28.69
N ASN A 508 -19.22 -0.90 -28.69
CA ASN A 508 -17.92 -0.79 -28.02
C ASN A 508 -17.88 -1.42 -26.60
N SER A 509 -17.42 -2.66 -26.53
CA SER A 509 -17.13 -3.36 -25.27
C SER A 509 -15.63 -3.48 -25.01
N ALA A 510 -15.24 -3.66 -23.75
CA ALA A 510 -13.82 -3.86 -23.38
C ALA A 510 -13.18 -5.08 -24.07
N ALA A 511 -13.97 -6.12 -24.36
CA ALA A 511 -13.50 -7.33 -25.08
C ALA A 511 -13.18 -7.05 -26.55
N GLU A 512 -13.89 -6.12 -27.20
CA GLU A 512 -13.63 -5.71 -28.57
C GLU A 512 -12.32 -4.93 -28.66
N THR A 513 -12.05 -4.01 -27.73
CA THR A 513 -10.78 -3.26 -27.67
C THR A 513 -9.57 -4.19 -27.54
N VAL A 514 -9.64 -5.20 -26.68
CA VAL A 514 -8.57 -6.21 -26.53
C VAL A 514 -8.37 -7.01 -27.81
N THR A 515 -9.46 -7.37 -28.49
CA THR A 515 -9.41 -8.11 -29.76
C THR A 515 -8.77 -7.28 -30.87
N VAL A 516 -9.15 -6.00 -31.00
CA VAL A 516 -8.58 -5.06 -31.98
C VAL A 516 -7.07 -4.87 -31.75
N ALA A 517 -6.66 -4.64 -30.49
CA ALA A 517 -5.24 -4.49 -30.15
C ALA A 517 -4.44 -5.75 -30.52
N ARG A 518 -4.97 -6.94 -30.19
CA ARG A 518 -4.29 -8.22 -30.47
C ARG A 518 -4.15 -8.49 -31.96
N ILE A 519 -5.19 -8.25 -32.76
CA ILE A 519 -5.12 -8.41 -34.22
C ILE A 519 -4.11 -7.42 -34.82
N THR A 520 -4.12 -6.17 -34.34
CA THR A 520 -3.21 -5.12 -34.84
C THR A 520 -1.75 -5.46 -34.55
N ASP A 521 -1.43 -5.75 -33.28
CA ASP A 521 -0.04 -5.80 -32.82
C ASP A 521 0.60 -7.19 -32.89
N SER A 522 -0.22 -8.25 -32.85
CA SER A 522 0.27 -9.63 -32.83
C SER A 522 -0.10 -10.45 -34.08
N VAL A 523 -0.85 -9.88 -35.04
CA VAL A 523 -1.15 -10.52 -36.33
C VAL A 523 -0.69 -9.65 -37.50
N LEU A 524 -1.24 -8.44 -37.66
CA LEU A 524 -0.97 -7.61 -38.83
C LEU A 524 0.46 -7.04 -38.82
N ARG A 525 0.93 -6.54 -37.67
CA ARG A 525 2.31 -6.05 -37.52
C ARG A 525 3.36 -7.11 -37.88
N PRO A 526 3.44 -8.29 -37.26
CA PRO A 526 4.50 -9.26 -37.58
C PRO A 526 4.46 -9.72 -39.05
N LEU A 527 3.27 -9.89 -39.64
CA LEU A 527 3.14 -10.21 -41.07
C LEU A 527 3.66 -9.05 -41.96
N ALA A 528 3.34 -7.81 -41.60
CA ALA A 528 3.85 -6.61 -42.29
C ALA A 528 5.37 -6.47 -42.13
N ASP A 529 5.93 -6.73 -40.96
CA ASP A 529 7.38 -6.70 -40.70
C ASP A 529 8.11 -7.73 -41.58
N ARG A 530 7.49 -8.88 -41.85
CA ARG A 530 8.07 -9.92 -42.71
C ARG A 530 8.01 -9.57 -44.19
N LEU A 531 6.89 -9.00 -44.66
CA LEU A 531 6.64 -8.66 -46.07
C LEU A 531 7.23 -7.30 -46.48
N GLY A 532 7.37 -6.37 -45.53
CA GLY A 532 7.85 -5.01 -45.73
C GLY A 532 9.39 -4.87 -45.77
N ARG A 533 10.15 -5.89 -45.33
CA ARG A 533 11.63 -5.91 -45.39
C ARG A 533 12.20 -5.81 -46.80
N ASP A 534 11.38 -6.02 -47.84
CA ASP A 534 11.82 -6.09 -49.23
C ASP A 534 11.38 -4.90 -50.14
N ARG A 535 10.65 -3.87 -49.66
CA ARG A 535 10.16 -2.76 -50.55
C ARG A 535 9.98 -1.38 -49.87
N PRO A 536 10.16 -0.27 -50.61
CA PRO A 536 9.73 1.07 -50.18
C PRO A 536 8.22 1.29 -50.34
N ALA A 537 7.67 2.16 -49.47
CA ALA A 537 6.26 2.43 -49.27
C ALA A 537 5.59 3.27 -50.37
N ASP A 538 5.21 2.67 -51.50
CA ASP A 538 4.11 3.18 -52.32
C ASP A 538 2.89 2.27 -52.16
N THR A 539 1.94 2.72 -51.35
CA THR A 539 0.74 1.96 -50.92
C THR A 539 -0.55 2.55 -51.51
N SER A 540 -0.44 3.45 -52.50
CA SER A 540 -1.57 4.15 -53.08
C SER A 540 -2.26 3.31 -54.17
N GLY A 541 -3.28 2.52 -53.79
CA GLY A 541 -4.17 1.87 -54.77
C GLY A 541 -4.73 0.49 -54.44
N VAL A 542 -4.48 -0.09 -53.25
CA VAL A 542 -5.06 -1.38 -52.87
C VAL A 542 -6.56 -1.21 -52.52
N PRO A 543 -7.50 -1.87 -53.23
CA PRO A 543 -8.92 -1.81 -52.90
C PRO A 543 -9.19 -2.42 -51.52
N GLU A 544 -10.04 -1.78 -50.71
CA GLU A 544 -10.49 -2.37 -49.46
C GLU A 544 -11.27 -3.67 -49.73
N PRO A 545 -10.94 -4.78 -49.04
CA PRO A 545 -11.62 -6.04 -49.26
C PRO A 545 -13.09 -5.91 -48.81
N ARG A 546 -14.01 -6.44 -49.62
CA ARG A 546 -15.43 -6.44 -49.30
C ARG A 546 -15.66 -7.35 -48.09
N VAL A 547 -16.32 -6.82 -47.06
CA VAL A 547 -16.63 -7.56 -45.82
C VAL A 547 -17.55 -8.75 -46.14
N PRO A 548 -17.15 -10.00 -45.81
CA PRO A 548 -17.97 -11.19 -46.02
C PRO A 548 -19.15 -11.25 -45.03
N ASP A 549 -20.22 -11.96 -45.40
CA ASP A 549 -21.32 -12.28 -44.49
C ASP A 549 -20.87 -13.32 -43.45
N GLY A 550 -21.13 -13.10 -42.16
CA GLY A 550 -20.75 -14.00 -41.06
C GLY A 550 -20.73 -13.30 -39.71
N THR A 551 -20.67 -14.06 -38.60
CA THR A 551 -20.55 -13.50 -37.24
C THR A 551 -19.08 -13.33 -36.82
N VAL A 552 -18.76 -12.45 -35.84
CA VAL A 552 -17.38 -12.27 -35.34
C VAL A 552 -16.74 -13.62 -34.93
N PRO A 553 -17.40 -14.52 -34.16
CA PRO A 553 -16.80 -15.81 -33.81
C PRO A 553 -16.54 -16.73 -35.02
N GLU A 554 -17.40 -16.70 -36.03
CA GLU A 554 -17.25 -17.50 -37.25
C GLU A 554 -16.04 -17.03 -38.09
N LEU A 555 -15.88 -15.72 -38.22
CA LEU A 555 -14.74 -15.11 -38.89
C LEU A 555 -13.43 -15.36 -38.13
N ALA A 556 -13.46 -15.27 -36.79
CA ALA A 556 -12.31 -15.58 -35.95
C ALA A 556 -11.88 -17.05 -36.09
N ARG A 557 -12.84 -17.98 -36.04
CA ARG A 557 -12.60 -19.41 -36.28
C ARG A 557 -11.98 -19.65 -37.65
N ARG A 558 -12.51 -19.01 -38.70
CA ARG A 558 -12.01 -19.17 -40.07
C ARG A 558 -10.57 -18.67 -40.19
N ALA A 559 -10.29 -17.46 -39.72
CA ALA A 559 -8.95 -16.87 -39.76
C ALA A 559 -7.93 -17.72 -38.98
N ALA A 560 -8.30 -18.22 -37.80
CA ALA A 560 -7.45 -19.12 -37.02
C ALA A 560 -7.17 -20.45 -37.75
N MET A 561 -8.19 -21.04 -38.39
CA MET A 561 -8.02 -22.29 -39.13
C MET A 561 -7.14 -22.12 -40.36
N ASP A 562 -7.36 -21.07 -41.15
CA ASP A 562 -6.58 -20.79 -42.37
C ASP A 562 -5.10 -20.54 -42.03
N ALA A 563 -4.82 -19.74 -40.98
CA ALA A 563 -3.47 -19.53 -40.48
C ALA A 563 -2.83 -20.83 -39.95
N THR A 564 -3.60 -21.66 -39.25
CA THR A 564 -3.12 -22.95 -38.70
C THR A 564 -2.80 -23.95 -39.81
N GLN A 565 -3.59 -23.99 -40.89
CA GLN A 565 -3.31 -24.83 -42.05
C GLN A 565 -2.02 -24.41 -42.75
N LEU A 566 -1.80 -23.10 -42.93
CA LEU A 566 -0.55 -22.58 -43.49
C LEU A 566 0.65 -22.94 -42.60
N ARG A 567 0.49 -22.80 -41.27
CA ARG A 567 1.49 -23.23 -40.28
C ARG A 567 1.85 -24.71 -40.41
N VAL A 568 0.87 -25.57 -40.65
CA VAL A 568 1.07 -27.02 -40.85
C VAL A 568 1.77 -27.31 -42.17
N GLN A 569 1.38 -26.62 -43.26
CA GLN A 569 2.01 -26.76 -44.57
C GLN A 569 3.50 -26.39 -44.55
N LEU A 570 3.86 -25.33 -43.82
CA LEU A 570 5.25 -24.88 -43.70
C LEU A 570 6.05 -25.68 -42.64
N ALA A 571 5.39 -26.33 -41.69
CA ALA A 571 6.05 -27.15 -40.67
C ALA A 571 7.27 -26.43 -40.02
N ASP A 572 8.45 -27.04 -39.98
CA ASP A 572 9.64 -26.45 -39.35
C ASP A 572 10.20 -25.20 -40.10
N THR A 573 9.73 -24.89 -41.32
CA THR A 573 10.17 -23.70 -42.08
C THR A 573 9.29 -22.47 -41.85
N ALA A 574 8.23 -22.59 -41.04
CA ALA A 574 7.36 -21.47 -40.69
C ALA A 574 8.15 -20.40 -39.91
N PRO A 575 8.19 -19.13 -40.38
CA PRO A 575 8.94 -18.08 -39.72
C PRO A 575 8.26 -17.63 -38.42
N PRO A 576 9.01 -17.09 -37.45
CA PRO A 576 8.46 -16.63 -36.16
C PRO A 576 7.29 -15.66 -36.28
N GLU A 577 7.29 -14.78 -37.28
CA GLU A 577 6.21 -13.81 -37.52
C GLU A 577 4.87 -14.50 -37.81
N LEU A 578 4.89 -15.60 -38.57
CA LEU A 578 3.70 -16.41 -38.81
C LEU A 578 3.28 -17.16 -37.54
N LEU A 579 4.24 -17.68 -36.76
CA LEU A 579 3.93 -18.37 -35.50
C LEU A 579 3.24 -17.43 -34.49
N GLU A 580 3.65 -16.16 -34.43
CA GLU A 580 3.04 -15.13 -33.60
C GLU A 580 1.61 -14.83 -34.05
N ALA A 581 1.42 -14.63 -35.37
CA ALA A 581 0.11 -14.42 -35.97
C ALA A 581 -0.86 -15.59 -35.71
N VAL A 582 -0.38 -16.83 -35.85
CA VAL A 582 -1.18 -18.05 -35.59
C VAL A 582 -1.54 -18.14 -34.10
N ALA A 583 -0.59 -17.88 -33.20
CA ALA A 583 -0.84 -17.87 -31.76
C ALA A 583 -1.94 -16.86 -31.37
N ALA A 584 -1.85 -15.64 -31.91
CA ALA A 584 -2.83 -14.59 -31.65
C ALA A 584 -4.21 -14.93 -32.22
N LEU A 585 -4.30 -15.43 -33.47
CA LEU A 585 -5.57 -15.82 -34.09
C LEU A 585 -6.22 -17.01 -33.39
N GLN A 586 -5.45 -18.04 -33.02
CA GLN A 586 -5.99 -19.18 -32.26
C GLN A 586 -6.53 -18.73 -30.90
N ARG A 587 -5.86 -17.78 -30.23
CA ARG A 587 -6.34 -17.23 -28.96
C ARG A 587 -7.66 -16.48 -29.15
N VAL A 588 -7.75 -15.58 -30.12
CA VAL A 588 -8.99 -14.83 -30.42
C VAL A 588 -10.14 -15.80 -30.75
N ALA A 589 -9.88 -16.83 -31.57
CA ALA A 589 -10.90 -17.82 -31.92
C ALA A 589 -11.40 -18.61 -30.70
N VAL A 590 -10.51 -19.01 -29.79
CA VAL A 590 -10.88 -19.73 -28.56
C VAL A 590 -11.64 -18.84 -27.59
N ASP A 591 -11.20 -17.59 -27.41
CA ASP A 591 -11.83 -16.63 -26.48
C ASP A 591 -13.23 -16.21 -26.93
N LEU A 592 -13.48 -16.14 -28.25
CA LEU A 592 -14.78 -15.77 -28.82
C LEU A 592 -15.71 -16.96 -29.10
N ALA A 593 -15.21 -18.20 -29.01
CA ALA A 593 -16.00 -19.39 -29.33
C ALA A 593 -17.00 -19.73 -28.20
N PRO A 594 -18.27 -20.04 -28.53
CA PRO A 594 -19.24 -20.55 -27.57
C PRO A 594 -18.78 -21.85 -26.89
N ASP A 595 -18.05 -22.69 -27.62
CA ASP A 595 -17.37 -23.88 -27.11
C ASP A 595 -15.86 -23.72 -27.29
N ALA A 596 -15.23 -22.99 -26.36
CA ALA A 596 -13.79 -22.77 -26.34
C ALA A 596 -12.98 -24.09 -26.30
N ALA A 597 -13.49 -25.13 -25.63
CA ALA A 597 -12.83 -26.42 -25.52
C ALA A 597 -12.87 -27.20 -26.85
N GLY A 598 -14.02 -27.23 -27.49
CA GLY A 598 -14.19 -27.79 -28.84
C GLY A 598 -13.33 -27.06 -29.87
N GLN A 599 -13.30 -25.72 -29.81
CA GLN A 599 -12.48 -24.90 -30.71
C GLN A 599 -10.97 -25.17 -30.55
N ALA A 600 -10.48 -25.26 -29.31
CA ALA A 600 -9.09 -25.59 -29.03
C ALA A 600 -8.75 -27.02 -29.46
N ALA A 601 -9.67 -27.97 -29.29
CA ALA A 601 -9.51 -29.36 -29.72
C ALA A 601 -9.45 -29.50 -31.25
N GLU A 602 -10.28 -28.76 -31.99
CA GLU A 602 -10.25 -28.71 -33.46
C GLU A 602 -8.90 -28.17 -33.97
N LEU A 603 -8.42 -27.06 -33.38
CA LEU A 603 -7.11 -26.51 -33.71
C LEU A 603 -5.98 -27.50 -33.38
N ALA A 604 -6.06 -28.19 -32.24
CA ALA A 604 -5.07 -29.18 -31.82
C ALA A 604 -5.04 -30.39 -32.77
N GLU A 605 -6.20 -30.80 -33.29
CA GLU A 605 -6.29 -31.85 -34.30
C GLU A 605 -5.60 -31.44 -35.59
N THR A 606 -5.91 -30.24 -36.09
CA THR A 606 -5.35 -29.72 -37.35
C THR A 606 -3.82 -29.69 -37.33
N GLN A 607 -3.21 -29.29 -36.21
CA GLN A 607 -1.75 -29.21 -36.07
C GLN A 607 -1.10 -30.36 -35.29
N ARG A 608 -1.82 -31.48 -35.10
CA ARG A 608 -1.34 -32.67 -34.37
C ARG A 608 -0.02 -33.24 -34.91
N GLY A 609 0.22 -33.09 -36.22
CA GLY A 609 1.45 -33.54 -36.88
C GLY A 609 2.71 -32.74 -36.54
N LEU A 610 2.60 -31.59 -35.87
CA LEU A 610 3.75 -30.79 -35.46
C LEU A 610 4.29 -31.26 -34.11
N ARG A 611 5.62 -31.36 -34.01
CA ARG A 611 6.29 -31.72 -32.75
C ARG A 611 6.20 -30.59 -31.71
N PRO A 612 6.12 -30.91 -30.40
CA PRO A 612 6.24 -29.91 -29.34
C PRO A 612 7.58 -29.17 -29.42
N ARG A 613 7.56 -27.83 -29.35
CA ARG A 613 8.77 -26.98 -29.43
C ARG A 613 8.50 -25.57 -28.91
N ILE A 614 9.55 -24.90 -28.43
CA ILE A 614 9.55 -23.47 -28.13
C ILE A 614 10.54 -22.77 -29.08
N VAL A 615 10.06 -21.76 -29.83
CA VAL A 615 10.88 -20.91 -30.70
C VAL A 615 11.05 -19.53 -30.06
N VAL A 616 12.28 -19.05 -29.98
CA VAL A 616 12.65 -17.75 -29.42
C VAL A 616 12.60 -16.72 -30.54
N ALA A 617 11.54 -15.92 -30.64
CA ALA A 617 11.44 -14.87 -31.66
C ALA A 617 12.52 -13.79 -31.46
N GLU A 618 13.08 -13.26 -32.55
CA GLU A 618 14.03 -12.14 -32.45
C GLU A 618 13.34 -10.93 -31.80
N ASN A 619 13.89 -10.42 -30.70
CA ASN A 619 13.31 -9.30 -29.94
C ASN A 619 11.81 -9.44 -29.62
N GLY A 620 11.28 -10.67 -29.60
CA GLY A 620 9.86 -10.96 -29.47
C GLY A 620 9.54 -12.05 -28.44
N PRO A 621 8.34 -12.65 -28.50
CA PRO A 621 7.86 -13.63 -27.53
C PRO A 621 8.56 -14.99 -27.64
N TYR A 622 8.19 -15.90 -26.73
CA TYR A 622 8.41 -17.33 -26.93
C TYR A 622 7.19 -17.93 -27.63
N LEU A 623 7.42 -18.60 -28.76
CA LEU A 623 6.39 -19.16 -29.61
C LEU A 623 6.34 -20.66 -29.36
N VAL A 624 5.26 -21.11 -28.72
CA VAL A 624 5.11 -22.48 -28.25
C VAL A 624 4.16 -23.23 -29.18
N THR A 625 4.60 -24.38 -29.67
CA THR A 625 3.80 -25.31 -30.47
C THR A 625 3.57 -26.58 -29.66
N ASN A 626 2.32 -27.05 -29.59
CA ASN A 626 1.87 -28.33 -29.03
C ASN A 626 2.43 -28.66 -27.64
N ALA A 627 2.49 -27.68 -26.74
CA ALA A 627 2.85 -27.96 -25.35
C ALA A 627 1.82 -28.89 -24.70
N ALA A 628 2.29 -30.02 -24.17
CA ALA A 628 1.39 -31.01 -23.59
C ALA A 628 0.70 -30.50 -22.31
N ALA A 629 1.36 -29.62 -21.54
CA ALA A 629 0.75 -28.89 -20.44
C ALA A 629 1.36 -27.49 -20.28
N VAL A 630 0.50 -26.49 -20.04
CA VAL A 630 0.90 -25.16 -19.55
C VAL A 630 0.25 -24.96 -18.19
N ARG A 631 1.02 -24.55 -17.18
CA ARG A 631 0.56 -24.45 -15.79
C ARG A 631 0.74 -23.05 -15.22
N SER A 632 -0.23 -22.57 -14.45
CA SER A 632 -0.11 -21.36 -13.63
C SER A 632 0.88 -21.58 -12.48
N TYR A 633 1.23 -20.51 -11.78
CA TYR A 633 2.09 -20.56 -10.58
C TYR A 633 1.47 -21.36 -9.43
N LEU A 634 0.15 -21.56 -9.47
CA LEU A 634 -0.60 -22.39 -8.53
C LEU A 634 -0.55 -23.88 -8.88
N GLY A 635 0.02 -24.26 -10.04
CA GLY A 635 0.08 -25.63 -10.53
C GLY A 635 -1.18 -26.08 -11.31
N GLU A 636 -2.06 -25.14 -11.65
CA GLU A 636 -3.29 -25.39 -12.42
C GLU A 636 -3.01 -25.41 -13.92
N ARG A 637 -3.67 -26.32 -14.64
CA ARG A 637 -3.49 -26.42 -16.09
C ARG A 637 -4.28 -25.32 -16.80
N LEU A 638 -3.58 -24.41 -17.47
CA LEU A 638 -4.20 -23.35 -18.26
C LEU A 638 -4.85 -23.94 -19.51
N ARG A 639 -6.05 -23.45 -19.85
CA ARG A 639 -6.71 -23.74 -21.12
C ARG A 639 -6.11 -22.83 -22.18
N VAL A 640 -5.28 -23.40 -23.04
CA VAL A 640 -4.55 -22.66 -24.08
C VAL A 640 -4.70 -23.33 -25.43
N PRO A 641 -4.71 -22.56 -26.53
CA PRO A 641 -4.63 -23.12 -27.87
C PRO A 641 -3.29 -23.86 -28.09
N PRO A 642 -3.22 -24.77 -29.09
CA PRO A 642 -2.03 -25.59 -29.34
C PRO A 642 -0.85 -24.77 -29.89
N GLN A 643 -1.08 -23.57 -30.46
CA GLN A 643 -0.04 -22.57 -30.74
C GLN A 643 -0.29 -21.36 -29.84
N LEU A 644 0.71 -20.94 -29.05
CA LEU A 644 0.60 -19.76 -28.18
C LEU A 644 1.90 -18.93 -28.16
N ALA A 645 1.78 -17.66 -27.77
CA ALA A 645 2.89 -16.73 -27.60
C ALA A 645 3.00 -16.32 -26.13
N LEU A 646 4.12 -16.64 -25.48
CA LEU A 646 4.41 -16.27 -24.10
C LEU A 646 5.26 -14.99 -24.03
N CYS A 647 4.90 -14.09 -23.12
CA CYS A 647 5.61 -12.83 -22.93
C CYS A 647 7.06 -13.08 -22.49
N ARG A 648 8.00 -12.47 -23.20
CA ARG A 648 9.43 -12.46 -22.84
C ARG A 648 9.91 -11.09 -22.33
N CYS A 649 9.23 -10.02 -22.72
CA CYS A 649 9.66 -8.65 -22.46
C CYS A 649 9.33 -8.13 -21.05
N GLY A 650 8.45 -8.79 -20.31
CA GLY A 650 8.00 -8.33 -19.00
C GLY A 650 6.89 -7.26 -19.03
N GLU A 651 6.54 -6.73 -20.21
CA GLU A 651 5.67 -5.54 -20.33
C GLU A 651 4.24 -5.84 -20.82
N SER A 652 3.87 -7.10 -21.02
CA SER A 652 2.51 -7.42 -21.48
C SER A 652 1.46 -7.13 -20.39
N GLY A 653 0.31 -6.59 -20.78
CA GLY A 653 -0.87 -6.49 -19.92
C GLY A 653 -1.60 -7.84 -19.75
N ASP A 654 -1.39 -8.78 -20.67
CA ASP A 654 -2.02 -10.10 -20.72
C ASP A 654 -1.06 -11.23 -20.26
N LYS A 655 -0.10 -10.91 -19.38
CA LYS A 655 0.87 -11.90 -18.86
C LYS A 655 0.12 -13.10 -18.27
N PRO A 656 0.57 -14.35 -18.54
CA PRO A 656 1.84 -14.72 -19.16
C PRO A 656 1.88 -14.67 -20.69
N PHE A 657 0.78 -14.31 -21.37
CA PHE A 657 0.72 -14.27 -22.83
C PHE A 657 1.33 -12.98 -23.38
N CYS A 658 1.71 -13.00 -24.64
CA CYS A 658 2.18 -11.82 -25.35
C CYS A 658 1.00 -11.10 -26.03
N ASP A 659 0.96 -9.78 -25.88
CA ASP A 659 0.01 -8.86 -26.53
C ASP A 659 0.67 -7.92 -27.56
N GLY A 660 1.95 -8.17 -27.90
CA GLY A 660 2.72 -7.36 -28.81
C GLY A 660 3.47 -6.18 -28.17
N SER A 661 3.37 -5.97 -26.84
CA SER A 661 4.04 -4.85 -26.14
C SER A 661 5.54 -4.77 -26.38
N HIS A 662 6.21 -5.90 -26.62
CA HIS A 662 7.65 -5.97 -26.92
C HIS A 662 8.06 -5.07 -28.10
N ALA A 663 7.19 -4.89 -29.10
CA ALA A 663 7.48 -4.06 -30.27
C ALA A 663 7.39 -2.56 -29.95
N ARG A 664 6.56 -2.17 -28.96
CA ARG A 664 6.38 -0.77 -28.54
C ARG A 664 7.41 -0.33 -27.50
N THR A 665 7.91 -1.25 -26.69
CA THR A 665 8.84 -0.96 -25.59
C THR A 665 10.32 -1.08 -25.97
N GLY A 666 10.63 -1.37 -27.24
CA GLY A 666 12.01 -1.49 -27.70
C GLY A 666 12.76 -2.68 -27.09
N PHE A 667 12.04 -3.76 -26.75
CA PHE A 667 12.61 -4.91 -26.08
C PHE A 667 13.74 -5.56 -26.89
N SER A 668 14.86 -5.87 -26.23
CA SER A 668 16.00 -6.59 -26.83
C SER A 668 16.16 -7.99 -26.25
N GLY A 669 16.24 -8.97 -27.14
CA GLY A 669 16.56 -10.36 -26.82
C GLY A 669 18.05 -10.64 -26.62
N ALA A 670 18.92 -9.64 -26.77
CA ALA A 670 20.37 -9.82 -26.70
C ALA A 670 20.84 -10.24 -25.29
N LYS A 671 21.89 -11.06 -25.25
CA LYS A 671 22.62 -11.40 -24.01
C LYS A 671 23.44 -10.20 -23.55
N ASP A 672 23.52 -9.98 -22.24
CA ASP A 672 24.38 -8.97 -21.67
C ASP A 672 25.86 -9.39 -21.82
N PRO A 673 26.75 -8.51 -22.30
CA PRO A 673 28.19 -8.77 -22.32
C PRO A 673 28.81 -9.06 -20.94
N LYS A 674 28.23 -8.52 -19.86
CA LYS A 674 28.67 -8.68 -18.47
C LYS A 674 28.08 -9.90 -17.76
N ARG A 675 27.31 -10.75 -18.47
CA ARG A 675 26.72 -11.95 -17.87
C ARG A 675 27.81 -12.87 -17.29
N VAL A 676 27.43 -13.67 -16.30
CA VAL A 676 28.26 -14.77 -15.83
C VAL A 676 28.56 -15.73 -17.00
N PRO A 677 29.84 -16.04 -17.28
CA PRO A 677 30.20 -16.93 -18.37
C PRO A 677 29.60 -18.34 -18.23
N ASP A 678 29.36 -18.99 -19.35
CA ASP A 678 29.04 -20.42 -19.39
C ASP A 678 30.29 -21.21 -19.02
N GLN A 679 30.40 -21.57 -17.75
CA GLN A 679 31.53 -22.27 -17.17
C GLN A 679 31.03 -23.26 -16.14
N ARG A 680 31.52 -24.50 -16.24
CA ARG A 680 31.21 -25.57 -15.28
C ARG A 680 32.34 -25.73 -14.28
N ASP A 681 32.07 -25.37 -13.03
CA ASP A 681 32.97 -25.57 -11.91
C ASP A 681 32.77 -26.97 -11.31
N THR A 682 33.85 -27.54 -10.75
CA THR A 682 33.89 -28.93 -10.26
C THR A 682 34.27 -28.96 -8.79
N TYR A 683 33.43 -29.58 -7.98
CA TYR A 683 33.60 -29.71 -6.53
C TYR A 683 33.68 -31.18 -6.15
N PRO A 684 34.89 -31.73 -5.90
CA PRO A 684 35.05 -33.12 -5.49
C PRO A 684 34.61 -33.32 -4.03
N GLY A 685 33.84 -34.37 -3.77
CA GLY A 685 33.46 -34.81 -2.44
C GLY A 685 33.88 -36.24 -2.13
N THR A 686 33.67 -36.66 -0.89
CA THR A 686 34.01 -38.02 -0.44
C THR A 686 33.12 -39.10 -1.05
N GLN A 687 31.84 -38.77 -1.32
CA GLN A 687 30.83 -39.71 -1.85
C GLN A 687 30.38 -39.35 -3.27
N VAL A 688 30.38 -38.05 -3.61
CA VAL A 688 29.85 -37.53 -4.87
C VAL A 688 30.63 -36.29 -5.27
N THR A 689 30.87 -36.12 -6.57
CA THR A 689 31.37 -34.87 -7.14
C THR A 689 30.18 -34.06 -7.65
N VAL A 690 30.09 -32.79 -7.26
CA VAL A 690 29.04 -31.87 -7.73
C VAL A 690 29.65 -30.92 -8.76
N PHE A 691 28.91 -30.67 -9.83
CA PHE A 691 29.23 -29.65 -10.82
C PHE A 691 28.22 -28.51 -10.73
N ASP A 692 28.70 -27.27 -10.84
CA ASP A 692 27.86 -26.08 -10.90
C ASP A 692 28.20 -25.27 -12.15
N ASN A 693 27.19 -24.92 -12.93
CA ASN A 693 27.32 -23.93 -14.00
C ASN A 693 26.58 -22.66 -13.61
N ARG A 694 27.31 -21.76 -12.96
CA ARG A 694 26.77 -20.51 -12.45
C ARG A 694 26.23 -19.60 -13.56
N GLY A 695 26.73 -19.73 -14.79
CA GLY A 695 26.27 -19.00 -15.97
C GLY A 695 24.81 -19.24 -16.36
N ILE A 696 24.24 -20.38 -15.97
CA ILE A 696 22.84 -20.73 -16.25
C ILE A 696 21.97 -20.86 -15.00
N CYS A 697 22.52 -20.55 -13.82
CA CYS A 697 21.76 -20.62 -12.59
C CYS A 697 20.74 -19.47 -12.52
N GLN A 698 19.46 -19.82 -12.33
CA GLN A 698 18.38 -18.85 -12.21
C GLN A 698 18.29 -18.18 -10.82
N HIS A 699 19.20 -18.50 -9.90
CA HIS A 699 19.22 -18.01 -8.51
C HIS A 699 17.94 -18.31 -7.71
N SER A 700 17.36 -19.50 -7.85
CA SER A 700 16.07 -19.79 -7.22
C SER A 700 16.12 -20.16 -5.74
N GLY A 701 17.29 -20.19 -5.08
CA GLY A 701 17.42 -20.55 -3.66
C GLY A 701 17.23 -22.03 -3.31
N PHE A 702 16.54 -22.82 -4.15
CA PHE A 702 16.24 -24.24 -3.89
C PHE A 702 17.39 -25.11 -3.35
N CYS A 703 18.63 -24.91 -3.82
CA CYS A 703 19.78 -25.67 -3.32
C CYS A 703 20.30 -25.16 -1.98
N THR A 704 20.40 -23.84 -1.79
CA THR A 704 20.88 -23.20 -0.56
C THR A 704 19.89 -23.35 0.58
N ASP A 705 18.60 -23.22 0.30
CA ASP A 705 17.55 -23.28 1.32
C ASP A 705 17.37 -24.72 1.82
N ARG A 706 17.52 -25.68 0.92
CA ARG A 706 17.31 -27.10 1.21
C ARG A 706 18.50 -27.77 1.86
N LEU A 707 19.72 -27.45 1.42
CA LEU A 707 20.92 -28.15 1.86
C LEU A 707 22.06 -27.16 2.12
N PRO A 708 21.90 -26.24 3.09
CA PRO A 708 22.87 -25.16 3.36
C PRO A 708 24.24 -25.68 3.82
N ALA A 709 24.31 -26.90 4.36
CA ALA A 709 25.57 -27.56 4.68
C ALA A 709 26.40 -27.94 3.44
N VAL A 710 25.75 -28.08 2.27
CA VAL A 710 26.38 -28.41 0.99
C VAL A 710 26.46 -27.19 0.08
N PHE A 711 25.42 -26.37 -0.02
CA PHE A 711 25.38 -25.15 -0.85
C PHE A 711 25.38 -23.91 0.04
N ARG A 712 26.55 -23.29 0.19
CA ARG A 712 26.83 -22.27 1.20
C ARG A 712 26.78 -20.88 0.59
N SER A 713 25.72 -20.12 0.86
CA SER A 713 25.55 -18.76 0.32
C SER A 713 26.55 -17.74 0.87
N ASP A 714 27.16 -18.03 2.02
CA ASP A 714 28.03 -17.14 2.81
C ASP A 714 29.48 -17.64 2.93
N ALA A 715 29.85 -18.72 2.22
CA ALA A 715 31.18 -19.31 2.33
C ALA A 715 31.74 -19.80 1.00
N GLU A 716 33.07 -19.75 0.88
CA GLU A 716 33.82 -20.33 -0.23
C GLU A 716 34.56 -21.61 0.19
N PRO A 717 34.61 -22.66 -0.65
CA PRO A 717 33.86 -22.82 -1.91
C PRO A 717 32.34 -22.83 -1.71
N PHE A 718 31.59 -22.24 -2.64
CA PHE A 718 30.11 -22.26 -2.63
C PHE A 718 29.54 -23.68 -2.42
N VAL A 719 30.11 -24.70 -3.05
CA VAL A 719 29.68 -26.10 -2.89
C VAL A 719 30.67 -26.89 -2.03
N ALA A 720 30.16 -27.55 -0.99
CA ALA A 720 30.87 -28.47 -0.10
C ALA A 720 30.18 -29.85 -0.12
N PRO A 721 30.45 -30.70 -1.14
CA PRO A 721 29.69 -31.95 -1.34
C PRO A 721 29.78 -32.96 -0.19
N SER A 722 30.82 -32.91 0.65
CA SER A 722 30.93 -33.78 1.83
C SER A 722 30.11 -33.31 3.04
N GLY A 723 29.39 -32.18 2.95
CA GLY A 723 28.62 -31.60 4.05
C GLY A 723 27.22 -32.19 4.25
N GLY A 724 26.74 -33.07 3.37
CA GLY A 724 25.40 -33.64 3.41
C GLY A 724 25.36 -35.09 2.94
N ARG A 725 24.22 -35.76 3.13
CA ARG A 725 24.07 -37.14 2.68
C ARG A 725 23.92 -37.19 1.16
N MET A 726 24.51 -38.22 0.55
CA MET A 726 24.47 -38.43 -0.90
C MET A 726 23.05 -38.35 -1.49
N ASP A 727 22.06 -38.97 -0.86
CA ASP A 727 20.67 -38.97 -1.33
C ASP A 727 20.02 -37.59 -1.33
N GLU A 728 20.37 -36.74 -0.37
CA GLU A 728 19.91 -35.35 -0.30
C GLU A 728 20.58 -34.48 -1.37
N ILE A 729 21.87 -34.72 -1.64
CA ILE A 729 22.61 -34.03 -2.71
C ILE A 729 22.04 -34.39 -4.08
N VAL A 730 21.80 -35.68 -4.35
CA VAL A 730 21.17 -36.11 -5.62
C VAL A 730 19.82 -35.42 -5.81
N ARG A 731 19.00 -35.32 -4.76
CA ARG A 731 17.70 -34.63 -4.83
C ARG A 731 17.86 -33.14 -5.10
N ALA A 732 18.78 -32.45 -4.42
CA ALA A 732 19.01 -31.02 -4.61
C ALA A 732 19.51 -30.70 -6.03
N VAL A 733 20.42 -31.52 -6.57
CA VAL A 733 20.90 -31.41 -7.95
C VAL A 733 19.75 -31.66 -8.94
N ARG A 734 18.97 -32.72 -8.73
CA ARG A 734 17.85 -33.09 -9.61
C ARG A 734 16.71 -32.06 -9.62
N ASP A 735 16.46 -31.41 -8.49
CA ASP A 735 15.41 -30.40 -8.33
C ASP A 735 15.89 -28.98 -8.72
N CYS A 736 17.15 -28.80 -9.16
CA CYS A 736 17.69 -27.53 -9.63
C CYS A 736 16.90 -27.05 -10.87
N PRO A 737 16.05 -26.01 -10.80
CA PRO A 737 15.05 -25.84 -11.85
C PRO A 737 15.60 -25.24 -13.16
N SER A 738 16.79 -24.62 -13.12
CA SER A 738 17.50 -24.21 -14.34
C SER A 738 18.42 -25.29 -14.90
N GLY A 739 18.58 -26.43 -14.21
CA GLY A 739 19.52 -27.48 -14.61
C GLY A 739 20.98 -27.06 -14.51
N ALA A 740 21.32 -26.10 -13.63
CA ALA A 740 22.69 -25.60 -13.46
C ALA A 740 23.59 -26.58 -12.71
N LEU A 741 23.01 -27.49 -11.92
CA LEU A 741 23.74 -28.48 -11.14
C LEU A 741 23.76 -29.83 -11.86
N SER A 742 24.90 -30.52 -11.82
CA SER A 742 25.01 -31.94 -12.18
C SER A 742 25.94 -32.67 -11.22
N LEU A 743 26.10 -33.99 -11.36
CA LEU A 743 26.91 -34.79 -10.44
C LEU A 743 27.62 -35.97 -11.12
N ALA A 744 28.67 -36.47 -10.48
CA ALA A 744 29.41 -37.67 -10.89
C ALA A 744 29.72 -38.59 -9.70
N PHE A 745 29.80 -39.88 -9.99
CA PHE A 745 30.31 -40.93 -9.11
C PHE A 745 31.53 -41.56 -9.75
N ASP A 746 32.63 -41.67 -9.01
CA ASP A 746 33.89 -42.27 -9.46
C ASP A 746 34.37 -41.73 -10.84
N GLY A 747 34.19 -40.42 -11.06
CA GLY A 747 34.58 -39.74 -12.30
C GLY A 747 33.60 -39.91 -13.48
N THR A 748 32.51 -40.66 -13.31
CA THR A 748 31.46 -40.83 -14.32
C THR A 748 30.26 -39.94 -14.01
N GLU A 749 29.90 -39.04 -14.93
CA GLU A 749 28.74 -38.16 -14.78
C GLU A 749 27.43 -38.98 -14.76
N ALA A 750 26.68 -38.91 -13.66
CA ALA A 750 25.46 -39.68 -13.50
C ALA A 750 24.23 -38.84 -13.85
N ARG A 751 24.10 -38.53 -15.15
CA ARG A 751 22.99 -37.74 -15.70
C ARG A 751 21.63 -38.35 -15.42
N ASP A 752 21.51 -39.67 -15.51
CA ASP A 752 20.25 -40.38 -15.25
C ASP A 752 19.74 -40.21 -13.80
N LEU A 753 20.64 -39.87 -12.87
CA LEU A 753 20.27 -39.56 -11.49
C LEU A 753 19.98 -38.07 -11.26
N ALA A 754 20.56 -37.19 -12.08
CA ALA A 754 20.36 -35.74 -12.03
C ALA A 754 19.15 -35.27 -12.86
N GLU A 755 18.65 -36.10 -13.78
CA GLU A 755 17.54 -35.76 -14.68
C GLU A 755 16.32 -36.66 -14.40
N TRP A 756 15.11 -36.12 -14.55
CA TRP A 756 13.86 -36.89 -14.46
C TRP A 756 13.50 -37.54 -15.81
N HIS A 757 14.49 -38.12 -16.49
CA HIS A 757 14.38 -38.54 -17.88
C HIS A 757 13.23 -39.54 -18.11
N GLY A 758 12.28 -39.20 -18.98
CA GLY A 758 11.12 -40.02 -19.32
C GLY A 758 10.05 -40.14 -18.22
N ILE A 759 10.21 -39.42 -17.11
CA ILE A 759 9.30 -39.48 -15.95
C ILE A 759 8.42 -38.22 -15.86
N ARG A 760 8.95 -37.04 -16.19
CA ARG A 760 8.18 -35.78 -16.15
C ARG A 760 7.39 -35.54 -17.44
N GLU A 761 6.15 -35.08 -17.28
CA GLU A 761 5.32 -34.60 -18.37
C GLU A 761 6.02 -33.40 -19.06
N PRO A 762 6.04 -33.34 -20.40
CA PRO A 762 6.44 -32.14 -21.14
C PRO A 762 5.53 -30.96 -20.76
N ALA A 763 6.06 -30.02 -19.99
CA ALA A 763 5.26 -28.94 -19.43
C ALA A 763 6.01 -27.61 -19.39
N ILE A 764 5.23 -26.53 -19.42
CA ILE A 764 5.68 -25.16 -19.16
C ILE A 764 4.94 -24.65 -17.93
N GLU A 765 5.66 -24.35 -16.86
CA GLU A 765 5.12 -23.82 -15.62
C GLU A 765 5.50 -22.34 -15.49
N VAL A 766 4.51 -21.51 -15.21
CA VAL A 766 4.70 -20.08 -14.97
C VAL A 766 5.03 -19.90 -13.48
N SER A 767 6.23 -19.44 -13.13
CA SER A 767 6.54 -19.11 -11.73
C SER A 767 5.98 -17.73 -11.40
N LEU A 768 5.28 -17.54 -10.28
CA LEU A 768 4.82 -16.23 -9.80
C LEU A 768 6.00 -15.26 -9.79
N ASP A 769 5.83 -14.08 -10.40
CA ASP A 769 6.85 -13.02 -10.42
C ASP A 769 8.22 -13.49 -10.97
N GLY A 770 8.23 -14.59 -11.70
CA GLY A 770 9.45 -15.32 -12.02
C GLY A 770 9.48 -15.92 -13.42
N PRO A 771 10.41 -16.84 -13.69
CA PRO A 771 10.63 -17.40 -15.02
C PRO A 771 9.58 -18.44 -15.41
N TYR A 772 9.57 -18.80 -16.70
CA TYR A 772 8.94 -20.04 -17.14
C TYR A 772 9.88 -21.22 -16.86
N ARG A 773 9.38 -22.26 -16.20
CA ARG A 773 10.11 -23.52 -16.00
C ARG A 773 9.63 -24.54 -17.01
N VAL A 774 10.55 -25.06 -17.80
CA VAL A 774 10.25 -26.02 -18.86
C VAL A 774 10.80 -27.39 -18.43
N THR A 775 9.97 -28.43 -18.52
CA THR A 775 10.32 -29.81 -18.16
C THR A 775 9.93 -30.80 -19.25
N GLY A 776 10.41 -32.04 -19.16
CA GLY A 776 10.06 -33.12 -20.09
C GLY A 776 10.70 -32.96 -21.47
N ALA A 777 11.88 -32.33 -21.54
CA ALA A 777 12.72 -32.22 -22.74
C ALA A 777 12.04 -31.54 -23.94
N ILE A 778 11.23 -30.50 -23.71
CA ILE A 778 10.70 -29.67 -24.80
C ILE A 778 11.88 -28.95 -25.50
N PRO A 779 12.07 -29.08 -26.82
CA PRO A 779 13.19 -28.44 -27.52
C PRO A 779 13.04 -26.92 -27.59
N LEU A 780 14.17 -26.20 -27.45
CA LEU A 780 14.28 -24.75 -27.60
C LEU A 780 15.02 -24.40 -28.90
N ALA A 781 14.43 -23.52 -29.71
CA ALA A 781 14.99 -23.06 -30.98
C ALA A 781 15.21 -21.55 -30.99
N ASP A 782 16.19 -21.09 -31.76
CA ASP A 782 16.31 -19.68 -32.13
C ASP A 782 15.31 -19.28 -33.23
N ALA A 783 15.29 -17.99 -33.58
CA ALA A 783 14.41 -17.43 -34.61
C ALA A 783 14.63 -18.03 -36.01
N ALA A 784 15.80 -18.64 -36.27
CA ALA A 784 16.10 -19.34 -37.53
C ALA A 784 15.66 -20.81 -37.50
N GLY A 785 15.03 -21.26 -36.40
CA GLY A 785 14.56 -22.63 -36.23
C GLY A 785 15.68 -23.62 -35.87
N LYS A 786 16.89 -23.15 -35.55
CA LYS A 786 18.01 -23.99 -35.10
C LYS A 786 17.93 -24.23 -33.60
N ASP A 787 18.26 -25.44 -33.17
CA ASP A 787 18.28 -25.76 -31.74
C ASP A 787 19.29 -24.89 -30.99
N VAL A 788 18.86 -24.32 -29.87
CA VAL A 788 19.72 -23.56 -28.96
C VAL A 788 20.63 -24.56 -28.25
N PRO A 789 21.97 -24.45 -28.37
CA PRO A 789 22.87 -25.41 -27.77
C PRO A 789 22.77 -25.36 -26.23
N PRO A 790 22.75 -26.52 -25.55
CA PRO A 790 22.78 -26.57 -24.10
C PRO A 790 24.13 -26.06 -23.58
N ALA A 791 24.10 -25.35 -22.45
CA ALA A 791 25.30 -24.92 -21.74
C ALA A 791 26.07 -26.13 -21.17
N LEU A 792 27.36 -25.95 -20.86
CA LEU A 792 28.19 -27.06 -20.40
C LEU A 792 27.66 -27.64 -19.08
N GLY A 793 27.41 -28.96 -19.05
CA GLY A 793 26.90 -29.62 -17.84
C GLY A 793 25.41 -29.40 -17.56
N SER A 794 24.72 -28.58 -18.36
CA SER A 794 23.30 -28.32 -18.16
C SER A 794 22.43 -29.58 -18.33
N SER A 795 21.26 -29.55 -17.69
CA SER A 795 20.21 -30.55 -17.88
C SER A 795 19.73 -30.57 -19.32
N ARG A 796 19.50 -31.77 -19.85
CA ARG A 796 18.86 -31.97 -21.17
C ARG A 796 17.34 -32.05 -21.10
N GLU A 797 16.79 -32.18 -19.89
CA GLU A 797 15.37 -32.43 -19.68
C GLU A 797 14.60 -31.21 -19.19
N HIS A 798 15.26 -30.23 -18.56
CA HIS A 798 14.60 -29.03 -18.03
C HIS A 798 15.48 -27.78 -18.06
N TYR A 799 14.86 -26.61 -18.15
CA TYR A 799 15.52 -25.30 -18.15
C TYR A 799 14.55 -24.18 -17.74
N ALA A 800 15.07 -22.99 -17.46
CA ALA A 800 14.29 -21.82 -17.05
C ALA A 800 14.43 -20.66 -18.05
N LEU A 801 13.31 -20.14 -18.56
CA LEU A 801 13.25 -19.03 -19.51
C LEU A 801 12.90 -17.71 -18.83
N CYS A 802 13.56 -16.63 -19.25
CA CYS A 802 13.33 -15.29 -18.73
C CYS A 802 11.96 -14.75 -19.13
N ARG A 803 11.18 -14.30 -18.15
CA ARG A 803 9.87 -13.66 -18.38
C ARG A 803 9.87 -12.14 -18.19
N CYS A 804 10.81 -11.63 -17.38
CA CYS A 804 10.85 -10.23 -16.98
C CYS A 804 11.51 -9.26 -17.98
N GLY A 805 11.99 -9.72 -19.13
CA GLY A 805 12.74 -8.86 -20.07
C GLY A 805 14.14 -8.41 -19.63
N HIS A 806 14.54 -8.59 -18.37
CA HIS A 806 15.79 -8.04 -17.82
C HIS A 806 16.90 -9.06 -17.57
N SER A 807 16.74 -10.34 -17.91
CA SER A 807 17.84 -11.29 -17.70
C SER A 807 19.11 -10.92 -18.47
N GLN A 808 20.27 -11.15 -17.84
CA GLN A 808 21.57 -10.98 -18.47
C GLN A 808 21.92 -12.14 -19.42
N ASN A 809 21.28 -13.32 -19.28
CA ASN A 809 21.57 -14.52 -20.08
C ASN A 809 20.39 -14.97 -20.97
N LYS A 810 19.63 -14.02 -21.53
CA LYS A 810 18.48 -14.31 -22.41
C LYS A 810 18.85 -15.34 -23.49
N PRO A 811 17.98 -16.31 -23.80
CA PRO A 811 16.60 -16.44 -23.31
C PRO A 811 16.47 -17.07 -21.92
N PHE A 812 17.56 -17.49 -21.29
CA PHE A 812 17.52 -18.16 -19.99
C PHE A 812 17.36 -17.15 -18.86
N CYS A 813 16.77 -17.56 -17.74
CA CYS A 813 16.66 -16.72 -16.56
C CYS A 813 17.99 -16.66 -15.81
N SER A 814 18.41 -15.46 -15.42
CA SER A 814 19.62 -15.21 -14.62
C SER A 814 19.30 -14.68 -13.22
N GLY A 815 18.07 -14.86 -12.72
CA GLY A 815 17.64 -14.31 -11.43
C GLY A 815 17.32 -12.81 -11.41
N MET A 816 17.56 -12.07 -12.51
CA MET A 816 17.33 -10.61 -12.58
C MET A 816 15.92 -10.17 -12.22
N HIS A 817 14.91 -11.04 -12.35
CA HIS A 817 13.53 -10.75 -11.98
C HIS A 817 13.38 -10.30 -10.51
N TRP A 818 14.22 -10.79 -9.59
CA TRP A 818 14.26 -10.30 -8.21
C TRP A 818 14.75 -8.86 -8.11
N TYR A 819 15.86 -8.54 -8.79
CA TYR A 819 16.50 -7.23 -8.74
C TYR A 819 15.68 -6.14 -9.45
N VAL A 820 14.94 -6.51 -10.49
CA VAL A 820 14.02 -5.58 -11.19
C VAL A 820 12.60 -5.63 -10.62
N GLN A 821 12.38 -6.39 -9.54
CA GLN A 821 11.09 -6.55 -8.89
C GLN A 821 9.95 -6.85 -9.89
N PHE A 822 10.20 -7.79 -10.80
CA PHE A 822 9.22 -8.17 -11.81
C PHE A 822 7.96 -8.71 -11.11
N ARG A 823 6.78 -8.20 -11.50
CA ARG A 823 5.49 -8.63 -10.97
C ARG A 823 4.53 -9.09 -12.06
N ASP A 824 3.78 -10.14 -11.76
CA ASP A 824 2.55 -10.47 -12.48
C ASP A 824 1.46 -9.41 -12.23
N PRO A 825 0.48 -9.24 -13.14
CA PRO A 825 -0.66 -8.35 -12.89
C PRO A 825 -1.39 -8.74 -11.60
N ALA A 826 -1.70 -7.75 -10.74
CA ALA A 826 -2.38 -8.00 -9.47
C ALA A 826 -3.80 -8.53 -9.68
N GLY A 827 -4.17 -9.58 -8.94
CA GLY A 827 -5.55 -10.03 -8.83
C GLY A 827 -6.40 -9.01 -8.07
N THR A 828 -7.70 -8.94 -8.39
CA THR A 828 -8.65 -7.96 -7.82
C THR A 828 -9.39 -8.48 -6.57
N ALA A 829 -8.97 -9.59 -5.98
CA ALA A 829 -9.61 -10.22 -4.82
C ALA A 829 -8.58 -10.68 -3.79
N ASP A 830 -9.03 -10.84 -2.53
CA ASP A 830 -8.21 -11.45 -1.48
C ASP A 830 -7.87 -12.89 -1.86
N PRO A 831 -6.60 -13.32 -1.69
CA PRO A 831 -6.17 -14.66 -2.09
C PRO A 831 -6.82 -15.71 -1.18
N THR A 832 -7.19 -16.85 -1.73
CA THR A 832 -7.53 -18.05 -0.95
C THR A 832 -6.34 -18.53 -0.10
N LEU A 833 -6.57 -19.36 0.92
CA LEU A 833 -5.48 -20.01 1.67
C LEU A 833 -4.55 -20.80 0.72
N PHE A 834 -5.08 -21.36 -0.36
CA PHE A 834 -4.33 -22.11 -1.35
C PHE A 834 -3.39 -21.20 -2.16
N GLU A 835 -3.90 -20.07 -2.63
CA GLU A 835 -3.11 -19.06 -3.34
C GLU A 835 -2.02 -18.50 -2.45
N TRP A 836 -2.39 -18.13 -1.21
CA TRP A 836 -1.47 -17.59 -0.24
C TRP A 836 -0.37 -18.58 0.17
N ALA A 837 -0.71 -19.86 0.35
CA ALA A 837 0.25 -20.92 0.63
C ALA A 837 1.33 -21.08 -0.47
N GLY A 838 1.13 -20.50 -1.66
CA GLY A 838 1.99 -20.71 -2.83
C GLY A 838 1.52 -21.87 -3.72
N GLY A 839 0.24 -22.23 -3.64
CA GLY A 839 -0.42 -23.22 -4.49
C GLY A 839 0.05 -24.66 -4.29
N LEU A 840 -0.31 -25.52 -5.26
CA LEU A 840 -0.01 -26.94 -5.21
C LEU A 840 1.50 -27.25 -5.14
N PRO A 841 2.39 -26.50 -5.81
CA PRO A 841 3.83 -26.72 -5.67
C PRO A 841 4.33 -26.58 -4.22
N ALA A 842 3.86 -25.57 -3.48
CA ALA A 842 4.25 -25.35 -2.09
C ALA A 842 3.74 -26.45 -1.16
N LEU A 843 2.46 -26.82 -1.28
CA LEU A 843 1.86 -27.91 -0.51
C LEU A 843 2.51 -29.27 -0.82
N THR A 844 2.91 -29.49 -2.08
CA THR A 844 3.66 -30.70 -2.47
C THR A 844 5.04 -30.75 -1.83
N ARG A 845 5.75 -29.62 -1.71
CA ARG A 845 7.04 -29.57 -0.98
C ARG A 845 6.85 -29.91 0.49
N MET A 846 5.88 -29.28 1.15
CA MET A 846 5.55 -29.53 2.55
C MET A 846 5.24 -31.00 2.82
N THR A 847 4.32 -31.60 2.07
CA THR A 847 3.91 -33.00 2.25
C THR A 847 5.04 -33.99 1.96
N ARG A 848 5.91 -33.70 0.98
CA ARG A 848 7.11 -34.53 0.75
C ARG A 848 8.09 -34.45 1.91
N MET A 849 8.34 -33.26 2.46
CA MET A 849 9.19 -33.13 3.65
C MET A 849 8.62 -33.89 4.84
N LEU A 850 7.29 -33.82 5.05
CA LEU A 850 6.61 -34.55 6.11
C LEU A 850 6.76 -36.07 5.96
N TYR A 851 6.36 -36.63 4.81
CA TYR A 851 6.25 -38.09 4.63
C TYR A 851 7.53 -38.78 4.17
N GLU A 852 8.44 -38.08 3.47
CA GLU A 852 9.68 -38.68 2.94
C GLU A 852 10.90 -38.40 3.84
N SER A 853 10.79 -37.53 4.86
CA SER A 853 11.91 -37.15 5.74
C SER A 853 11.53 -37.14 7.22
N LEU A 854 10.60 -36.27 7.65
CA LEU A 854 10.31 -36.06 9.08
C LEU A 854 9.63 -37.26 9.75
N LEU A 855 8.65 -37.88 9.10
CA LEU A 855 7.96 -39.06 9.63
C LEU A 855 8.85 -40.31 9.69
N PRO A 856 9.63 -40.65 8.64
CA PRO A 856 10.59 -41.76 8.71
C PRO A 856 11.67 -41.58 9.80
N ALA A 857 12.00 -40.34 10.16
CA ALA A 857 12.95 -40.04 11.23
C ALA A 857 12.33 -40.05 12.64
N ASP A 858 11.01 -40.24 12.77
CA ASP A 858 10.31 -40.25 14.04
C ASP A 858 10.02 -41.68 14.53
N ASP A 859 10.70 -42.10 15.60
CA ASP A 859 10.62 -43.49 16.10
C ASP A 859 9.19 -43.95 16.47
N LEU A 860 8.29 -43.02 16.80
CA LEU A 860 6.93 -43.35 17.24
C LEU A 860 5.93 -43.39 16.09
N LEU A 861 6.09 -42.51 15.10
CA LEU A 861 5.19 -42.43 13.94
C LEU A 861 5.67 -43.30 12.76
N ALA A 862 6.99 -43.50 12.60
CA ALA A 862 7.55 -44.26 11.48
C ALA A 862 6.90 -45.65 11.27
N PRO A 863 6.64 -46.48 12.31
CA PRO A 863 5.99 -47.77 12.13
C PRO A 863 4.58 -47.66 11.57
N ALA A 864 3.84 -46.61 11.97
CA ALA A 864 2.49 -46.39 11.46
C ALA A 864 2.55 -46.10 9.95
N PHE A 865 3.51 -45.32 9.45
CA PHE A 865 3.56 -44.87 8.06
C PHE A 865 4.47 -45.70 7.13
N ALA A 866 4.97 -46.87 7.57
CA ALA A 866 5.93 -47.68 6.81
C ALA A 866 5.42 -48.13 5.42
N ASP A 867 4.12 -48.44 5.30
CA ASP A 867 3.51 -48.97 4.07
C ASP A 867 2.86 -47.89 3.17
N LEU A 868 3.38 -46.65 3.20
CA LEU A 868 2.81 -45.58 2.37
C LEU A 868 2.94 -45.89 0.86
N PRO A 869 1.85 -45.82 0.07
CA PRO A 869 1.93 -46.08 -1.35
C PRO A 869 2.73 -44.98 -2.07
N PRO A 870 3.44 -45.31 -3.16
CA PRO A 870 4.09 -44.32 -4.01
C PRO A 870 3.12 -43.18 -4.39
N GLY A 871 3.62 -41.95 -4.36
CA GLY A 871 2.80 -40.77 -4.67
C GLY A 871 1.88 -40.28 -3.54
N ALA A 872 1.97 -40.85 -2.32
CA ALA A 872 1.15 -40.40 -1.18
C ALA A 872 1.30 -38.90 -0.86
N PRO A 873 2.52 -38.31 -0.83
CA PRO A 873 2.68 -36.88 -0.60
C PRO A 873 1.89 -36.01 -1.59
N GLN A 874 1.91 -36.38 -2.87
CA GLN A 874 1.23 -35.65 -3.94
C GLN A 874 -0.30 -35.76 -3.82
N ARG A 875 -0.82 -36.90 -3.36
CA ARG A 875 -2.26 -37.07 -3.09
C ARG A 875 -2.71 -36.29 -1.87
N GLU A 876 -1.89 -36.21 -0.82
CA GLU A 876 -2.14 -35.35 0.34
C GLU A 876 -2.11 -33.87 -0.06
N ALA A 877 -1.13 -33.45 -0.86
CA ALA A 877 -1.03 -32.07 -1.30
C ALA A 877 -2.24 -31.63 -2.13
N ALA A 878 -2.79 -32.54 -2.96
CA ALA A 878 -4.03 -32.29 -3.68
C ALA A 878 -5.24 -32.19 -2.75
N TRP A 879 -5.27 -32.99 -1.68
CA TRP A 879 -6.32 -32.97 -0.66
C TRP A 879 -6.28 -31.66 0.17
N LEU A 880 -5.09 -31.23 0.59
CA LEU A 880 -4.84 -29.93 1.23
C LEU A 880 -5.21 -28.76 0.31
N ALA A 881 -4.88 -28.86 -0.98
CA ALA A 881 -5.20 -27.83 -1.95
C ALA A 881 -6.72 -27.63 -2.07
N GLU A 882 -7.49 -28.71 -2.15
CA GLU A 882 -8.95 -28.66 -2.22
C GLU A 882 -9.55 -28.01 -0.96
N ALA A 883 -9.05 -28.36 0.21
CA ALA A 883 -9.47 -27.72 1.46
C ALA A 883 -9.27 -26.21 1.46
N PHE A 884 -8.12 -25.75 0.98
CA PHE A 884 -7.72 -24.34 1.04
C PHE A 884 -8.30 -23.47 -0.10
N GLY A 885 -9.32 -23.96 -0.80
CA GLY A 885 -9.96 -23.23 -1.90
C GLY A 885 -9.29 -23.42 -3.27
N GLY A 886 -8.36 -24.37 -3.37
CA GLY A 886 -7.73 -24.78 -4.62
C GLY A 886 -8.59 -25.75 -5.45
N PRO A 887 -8.10 -26.17 -6.63
CA PRO A 887 -8.89 -26.96 -7.57
C PRO A 887 -9.25 -28.34 -7.01
N GLN A 888 -10.53 -28.74 -7.16
CA GLN A 888 -10.99 -30.07 -6.77
C GLN A 888 -10.23 -31.15 -7.54
N ARG A 889 -9.47 -31.95 -6.80
CA ARG A 889 -8.69 -33.07 -7.31
C ARG A 889 -8.95 -34.19 -6.32
N ARG A 890 -9.25 -35.41 -6.79
CA ARG A 890 -9.51 -36.62 -5.97
C ARG A 890 -8.30 -37.01 -5.10
N GLY A 891 -7.93 -36.16 -4.17
CA GLY A 891 -6.90 -36.33 -3.17
C GLY A 891 -7.44 -37.18 -2.03
N VAL A 892 -6.53 -37.87 -1.35
CA VAL A 892 -6.87 -38.70 -0.19
C VAL A 892 -5.81 -38.42 0.86
N THR A 893 -6.26 -38.16 2.09
CA THR A 893 -5.33 -38.03 3.21
C THR A 893 -4.64 -39.37 3.49
N SER A 894 -3.35 -39.31 3.73
CA SER A 894 -2.50 -40.44 4.10
C SER A 894 -2.70 -40.85 5.57
N LEU A 895 -3.54 -40.12 6.32
CA LEU A 895 -4.03 -40.47 7.65
C LEU A 895 -5.19 -41.47 7.62
N ALA A 896 -5.87 -41.62 6.47
CA ALA A 896 -7.00 -42.53 6.34
C ALA A 896 -6.59 -43.99 6.62
N GLY A 897 -7.43 -44.70 7.38
CA GLY A 897 -7.18 -46.11 7.73
C GLY A 897 -6.13 -46.34 8.83
N ARG A 898 -5.66 -45.30 9.51
CA ARG A 898 -4.62 -45.41 10.55
C ARG A 898 -5.18 -45.20 11.96
N ASP A 899 -4.95 -46.15 12.85
CA ASP A 899 -5.35 -46.06 14.25
C ASP A 899 -4.29 -45.33 15.08
N LEU A 900 -4.33 -44.00 15.08
CA LEU A 900 -3.42 -43.14 15.82
C LEU A 900 -4.02 -42.72 17.17
N THR A 901 -3.27 -42.90 18.26
CA THR A 901 -3.66 -42.37 19.58
C THR A 901 -3.67 -40.83 19.57
N PRO A 902 -4.39 -40.17 20.50
CA PRO A 902 -4.37 -38.70 20.60
C PRO A 902 -2.97 -38.10 20.71
N ALA A 903 -2.05 -38.77 21.41
CA ALA A 903 -0.66 -38.35 21.52
C ALA A 903 0.09 -38.43 20.17
N LEU A 904 -0.15 -39.47 19.38
CA LEU A 904 0.44 -39.62 18.04
C LEU A 904 -0.16 -38.63 17.04
N ARG A 905 -1.46 -38.30 17.14
CA ARG A 905 -2.10 -37.25 16.34
C ARG A 905 -1.49 -35.87 16.57
N ALA A 906 -1.34 -35.48 17.85
CA ALA A 906 -0.69 -34.22 18.21
C ALA A 906 0.76 -34.15 17.71
N ARG A 907 1.49 -35.27 17.81
CA ARG A 907 2.86 -35.39 17.30
C ARG A 907 2.92 -35.25 15.77
N TRP A 908 2.00 -35.88 15.04
CA TRP A 908 1.89 -35.74 13.58
C TRP A 908 1.62 -34.29 13.17
N ALA A 909 0.66 -33.62 13.83
CA ALA A 909 0.33 -32.21 13.53
C ALA A 909 1.54 -31.27 13.78
N SER A 910 2.30 -31.52 14.84
CA SER A 910 3.55 -30.78 15.12
C SER A 910 4.61 -30.99 14.04
N LEU A 911 4.80 -32.23 13.56
CA LEU A 911 5.72 -32.50 12.45
C LEU A 911 5.25 -31.88 11.14
N ALA A 912 3.93 -31.85 10.89
CA ALA A 912 3.35 -31.21 9.72
C ALA A 912 3.58 -29.69 9.72
N LEU A 913 3.41 -29.01 10.85
CA LEU A 913 3.74 -27.59 11.00
C LEU A 913 5.24 -27.32 10.79
N ARG A 914 6.11 -28.17 11.34
CA ARG A 914 7.55 -28.10 11.08
C ARG A 914 7.89 -28.33 9.59
N ALA A 915 7.16 -29.20 8.91
CA ALA A 915 7.30 -29.40 7.47
C ALA A 915 6.89 -28.15 6.68
N ALA A 916 5.87 -27.42 7.13
CA ALA A 916 5.45 -26.15 6.55
C ALA A 916 6.56 -25.10 6.67
N ASP A 917 7.21 -25.02 7.83
CA ASP A 917 8.37 -24.13 8.06
C ASP A 917 9.52 -24.48 7.10
N GLN A 918 9.90 -25.76 7.05
CA GLN A 918 11.00 -26.22 6.19
C GLN A 918 10.68 -26.06 4.70
N ALA A 919 9.41 -26.13 4.31
CA ALA A 919 8.98 -25.94 2.93
C ALA A 919 8.84 -24.48 2.51
N GLY A 920 9.01 -23.54 3.46
CA GLY A 920 8.93 -22.10 3.24
C GLY A 920 7.50 -21.61 2.99
N LEU A 921 6.50 -22.19 3.67
CA LEU A 921 5.14 -21.64 3.64
C LEU A 921 5.10 -20.29 4.40
N PRO A 922 4.18 -19.37 4.06
CA PRO A 922 4.06 -18.06 4.72
C PRO A 922 3.97 -18.19 6.23
N ASP A 923 4.63 -17.32 7.00
CA ASP A 923 4.72 -17.34 8.46
C ASP A 923 3.80 -16.33 9.16
N ASP A 924 2.92 -15.67 8.42
CA ASP A 924 1.99 -14.70 8.99
C ASP A 924 1.00 -15.36 9.97
N PRO A 925 0.60 -14.65 11.05
CA PRO A 925 -0.22 -15.25 12.10
C PRO A 925 -1.58 -15.77 11.62
N ALA A 926 -2.21 -15.12 10.62
CA ALA A 926 -3.54 -15.48 10.15
C ALA A 926 -3.52 -16.80 9.38
N PHE A 927 -2.62 -16.94 8.40
CA PHE A 927 -2.44 -18.17 7.65
C PHE A 927 -1.99 -19.32 8.57
N ARG A 928 -1.07 -19.05 9.51
CA ARG A 928 -0.56 -20.07 10.44
C ARG A 928 -1.64 -20.57 11.40
N ALA A 929 -2.54 -19.70 11.84
CA ALA A 929 -3.70 -20.12 12.64
C ALA A 929 -4.65 -21.03 11.84
N ALA A 930 -4.95 -20.68 10.58
CA ALA A 930 -5.79 -21.49 9.71
C ALA A 930 -5.17 -22.86 9.38
N LEU A 931 -3.88 -22.90 9.02
CA LEU A 931 -3.12 -24.12 8.76
C LEU A 931 -3.05 -25.02 9.99
N ALA A 932 -2.78 -24.46 11.17
CA ALA A 932 -2.75 -25.21 12.42
C ALA A 932 -4.13 -25.82 12.74
N GLY A 933 -5.21 -25.04 12.60
CA GLY A 933 -6.58 -25.51 12.77
C GLY A 933 -6.94 -26.65 11.80
N PHE A 934 -6.54 -26.52 10.54
CA PHE A 934 -6.69 -27.57 9.54
C PHE A 934 -6.00 -28.87 9.94
N LEU A 935 -4.71 -28.81 10.26
CA LEU A 935 -3.90 -30.00 10.54
C LEU A 935 -4.38 -30.72 11.81
N GLU A 936 -4.83 -29.94 12.79
CA GLU A 936 -5.48 -30.44 14.00
C GLU A 936 -6.73 -31.25 13.65
N TRP A 937 -7.65 -30.68 12.87
CA TRP A 937 -8.83 -31.39 12.39
C TRP A 937 -8.47 -32.62 11.56
N ALA A 938 -7.52 -32.48 10.62
CA ALA A 938 -7.12 -33.55 9.70
C ALA A 938 -6.62 -34.77 10.47
N SER A 939 -5.90 -34.55 11.57
CA SER A 939 -5.43 -35.62 12.45
C SER A 939 -6.55 -36.47 13.07
N ARG A 940 -7.79 -35.94 13.14
CA ARG A 940 -8.96 -36.56 13.78
C ARG A 940 -9.94 -37.20 12.79
N VAL A 941 -9.75 -37.04 11.49
CA VAL A 941 -10.69 -37.54 10.47
C VAL A 941 -10.78 -39.07 10.54
N PRO A 942 -11.98 -39.66 10.71
CA PRO A 942 -12.16 -41.11 10.74
C PRO A 942 -11.78 -41.77 9.40
N ALA A 943 -11.27 -43.00 9.48
CA ALA A 943 -10.84 -43.80 8.32
C ALA A 943 -11.92 -44.01 7.25
N ASP A 944 -13.20 -43.98 7.65
CA ASP A 944 -14.36 -44.33 6.81
C ASP A 944 -15.17 -43.12 6.32
N SER A 945 -14.69 -41.88 6.55
CA SER A 945 -15.42 -40.67 6.09
C SER A 945 -15.39 -40.54 4.56
N PRO A 946 -16.55 -40.32 3.90
CA PRO A 946 -16.68 -40.38 2.45
C PRO A 946 -16.08 -39.14 1.79
N GLY A 947 -14.76 -39.10 1.57
CA GLY A 947 -14.05 -38.31 0.54
C GLY A 947 -14.27 -36.79 0.45
N HIS A 948 -15.14 -36.19 1.26
CA HIS A 948 -15.48 -34.78 1.23
C HIS A 948 -14.57 -34.04 2.21
N VAL A 949 -13.71 -33.21 1.66
CA VAL A 949 -12.85 -32.30 2.43
C VAL A 949 -13.64 -31.02 2.62
N PRO A 950 -13.85 -30.54 3.85
CA PRO A 950 -14.50 -29.26 4.02
C PRO A 950 -13.62 -28.15 3.48
N SER A 951 -14.26 -27.10 2.95
CA SER A 951 -13.54 -25.88 2.56
C SER A 951 -13.11 -25.12 3.81
N TRP A 952 -11.93 -24.52 3.73
CA TRP A 952 -11.28 -23.78 4.80
C TRP A 952 -10.87 -22.40 4.30
N ASP A 953 -11.15 -21.40 5.12
CA ASP A 953 -10.96 -19.98 4.80
C ASP A 953 -10.15 -19.25 5.88
N TRP A 954 -10.05 -17.92 5.74
CA TRP A 954 -9.33 -17.03 6.64
C TRP A 954 -10.00 -16.81 8.00
N SER A 955 -11.14 -17.45 8.29
CA SER A 955 -11.85 -17.23 9.55
C SER A 955 -11.03 -17.69 10.77
N PRO A 956 -11.16 -17.01 11.93
CA PRO A 956 -10.45 -17.40 13.14
C PRO A 956 -10.71 -18.86 13.53
N GLY A 957 -9.65 -19.68 13.47
CA GLY A 957 -9.68 -21.11 13.77
C GLY A 957 -9.99 -22.03 12.59
N GLY A 958 -10.24 -21.46 11.39
CA GLY A 958 -10.58 -22.18 10.17
C GLY A 958 -11.73 -23.16 10.42
N ARG A 959 -12.99 -22.72 10.38
CA ARG A 959 -14.07 -23.70 10.46
C ARG A 959 -14.33 -24.28 9.07
N PRO A 960 -14.46 -25.62 8.95
CA PRO A 960 -15.11 -26.25 7.80
C PRO A 960 -16.34 -25.49 7.36
N ASP A 961 -16.38 -24.99 6.13
CA ASP A 961 -17.64 -24.60 5.53
C ASP A 961 -18.45 -25.90 5.34
N THR A 962 -19.35 -26.20 6.26
CA THR A 962 -20.22 -27.38 6.22
C THR A 962 -21.38 -27.23 5.23
N SER A 963 -21.25 -26.31 4.27
CA SER A 963 -22.26 -25.97 3.25
C SER A 963 -22.51 -27.08 2.21
N GLY A 964 -21.87 -28.25 2.36
CA GLY A 964 -22.05 -29.42 1.49
C GLY A 964 -23.26 -30.33 1.78
N GLU A 965 -23.92 -30.24 2.94
CA GLU A 965 -24.98 -31.19 3.33
C GLU A 965 -26.36 -30.59 3.64
N GLN A 966 -26.64 -29.37 3.17
CA GLN A 966 -28.00 -28.85 3.08
C GLN A 966 -28.26 -28.12 1.76
N ALA A 967 -28.23 -28.87 0.65
CA ALA A 967 -29.09 -28.55 -0.48
C ALA A 967 -30.55 -28.78 -0.04
N GLY A 968 -31.15 -27.79 0.62
CA GLY A 968 -32.52 -27.91 1.13
C GLY A 968 -32.95 -26.93 2.22
N ALA A 969 -32.27 -25.81 2.44
CA ALA A 969 -32.90 -24.65 3.05
C ALA A 969 -32.41 -23.41 2.32
N SER A 970 -33.24 -22.94 1.39
CA SER A 970 -33.16 -21.56 0.93
C SER A 970 -32.92 -20.66 2.15
N GLU A 971 -31.93 -19.76 2.10
CA GLU A 971 -32.05 -18.51 2.84
C GLU A 971 -33.49 -18.03 2.61
N PRO A 972 -34.26 -17.70 3.66
CA PRO A 972 -35.59 -17.20 3.45
C PRO A 972 -35.43 -15.96 2.58
N SER A 973 -35.80 -16.10 1.31
CA SER A 973 -36.14 -14.98 0.45
C SER A 973 -37.16 -14.18 1.27
N VAL A 974 -36.70 -13.12 1.93
CA VAL A 974 -37.58 -12.27 2.72
C VAL A 974 -38.50 -11.63 1.69
N LYS A 975 -39.73 -12.14 1.60
CA LYS A 975 -40.76 -11.55 0.75
C LYS A 975 -41.09 -10.19 1.35
N LEU A 976 -40.58 -9.15 0.70
CA LEU A 976 -40.92 -7.79 1.07
C LEU A 976 -42.39 -7.53 0.72
N PRO A 977 -43.15 -6.85 1.60
CA PRO A 977 -44.55 -6.56 1.36
C PRO A 977 -44.72 -5.64 0.15
N GLY A 978 -45.80 -5.83 -0.60
CA GLY A 978 -46.14 -4.98 -1.74
C GLY A 978 -46.31 -3.49 -1.33
N PRO A 979 -46.34 -2.54 -2.28
CA PRO A 979 -46.40 -1.10 -1.98
C PRO A 979 -47.60 -0.69 -1.10
N ASP A 980 -48.73 -1.40 -1.22
CA ASP A 980 -49.98 -1.11 -0.51
C ASP A 980 -50.32 -2.14 0.60
N GLU A 981 -49.42 -3.08 0.86
CA GLU A 981 -49.61 -4.12 1.88
C GLU A 981 -49.27 -3.60 3.29
N THR A 982 -50.03 -4.02 4.30
CA THR A 982 -49.79 -3.60 5.68
C THR A 982 -48.58 -4.34 6.25
N VAL A 983 -47.56 -3.58 6.68
CA VAL A 983 -46.32 -4.14 7.23
C VAL A 983 -46.52 -4.47 8.70
N GLY A 984 -46.42 -5.75 9.08
CA GLY A 984 -46.40 -6.24 10.47
C GLY A 984 -45.01 -6.70 10.96
N PHE A 985 -44.77 -6.67 12.27
CA PHE A 985 -43.46 -6.94 12.87
C PHE A 985 -43.02 -8.39 12.66
N GLU A 986 -43.86 -9.35 13.05
CA GLU A 986 -43.55 -10.78 12.96
C GLU A 986 -43.34 -11.26 11.52
N ALA A 987 -44.15 -10.75 10.59
CA ALA A 987 -44.13 -11.17 9.20
C ALA A 987 -43.04 -10.49 8.36
N HIS A 988 -42.70 -9.23 8.65
CA HIS A 988 -41.88 -8.43 7.73
C HIS A 988 -40.71 -7.70 8.38
N ILE A 989 -40.68 -7.46 9.69
CA ILE A 989 -39.58 -6.72 10.35
C ILE A 989 -38.63 -7.65 11.08
N ARG A 990 -39.16 -8.56 11.90
CA ARG A 990 -38.36 -9.57 12.59
C ARG A 990 -37.47 -10.38 11.63
N PRO A 991 -37.95 -10.81 10.44
CA PRO A 991 -37.13 -11.55 9.49
C PRO A 991 -36.01 -10.73 8.83
N LEU A 992 -36.06 -9.39 8.88
CA LEU A 992 -34.98 -8.53 8.34
C LEU A 992 -33.77 -8.50 9.28
N PHE A 993 -33.95 -8.78 10.57
CA PHE A 993 -32.87 -8.87 11.56
C PHE A 993 -32.37 -10.32 11.67
N ARG A 994 -31.10 -10.55 11.35
CA ARG A 994 -30.47 -11.89 11.42
C ARG A 994 -30.11 -12.24 12.86
N GLU A 995 -29.90 -13.53 13.13
CA GLU A 995 -29.50 -14.00 14.46
C GLU A 995 -28.19 -13.36 14.95
N ARG A 996 -27.26 -13.11 14.03
CA ARG A 996 -26.03 -12.35 14.30
C ARG A 996 -26.32 -10.92 14.72
N ASP A 997 -27.20 -10.21 14.02
CA ASP A 997 -27.58 -8.82 14.32
C ASP A 997 -28.18 -8.74 15.73
N ARG A 998 -29.10 -9.67 16.04
CA ARG A 998 -29.68 -9.81 17.37
C ARG A 998 -28.61 -10.09 18.42
N THR A 999 -27.69 -11.01 18.17
CA THR A 999 -26.63 -11.37 19.13
C THR A 999 -25.70 -10.18 19.41
N SER A 1000 -25.34 -9.44 18.37
CA SER A 1000 -24.54 -8.22 18.47
C SER A 1000 -25.25 -7.10 19.21
N MET A 1001 -26.58 -7.00 19.11
CA MET A 1001 -27.36 -5.94 19.78
C MET A 1001 -27.91 -6.36 21.15
N ARG A 1002 -27.79 -7.63 21.54
CA ARG A 1002 -28.40 -8.18 22.76
C ARG A 1002 -27.87 -7.55 24.06
N PHE A 1003 -26.74 -6.85 24.01
CA PHE A 1003 -26.22 -6.07 25.15
C PHE A 1003 -26.98 -4.75 25.35
N ALA A 1004 -27.68 -4.25 24.33
CA ALA A 1004 -28.46 -3.01 24.35
C ALA A 1004 -29.98 -3.31 24.41
N PHE A 1005 -30.52 -4.03 23.42
CA PHE A 1005 -31.93 -4.43 23.36
C PHE A 1005 -32.15 -5.57 22.34
N ASP A 1006 -33.28 -6.27 22.42
CA ASP A 1006 -33.54 -7.46 21.60
C ASP A 1006 -34.21 -7.12 20.26
N LEU A 1007 -33.47 -7.29 19.15
CA LEU A 1007 -33.99 -7.05 17.79
C LEU A 1007 -35.10 -8.00 17.34
N TRP A 1008 -35.36 -9.08 18.07
CA TRP A 1008 -36.54 -9.94 17.86
C TRP A 1008 -37.68 -9.68 18.84
N SER A 1009 -37.53 -8.69 19.74
CA SER A 1009 -38.62 -8.16 20.58
C SER A 1009 -39.28 -6.98 19.88
N ARG A 1010 -40.58 -7.08 19.60
CA ARG A 1010 -41.35 -5.99 18.99
C ARG A 1010 -41.29 -4.72 19.82
N ASP A 1011 -41.42 -4.86 21.14
CA ASP A 1011 -41.52 -3.73 22.06
C ASP A 1011 -40.19 -2.96 22.11
N ASP A 1012 -39.07 -3.68 22.11
CA ASP A 1012 -37.72 -3.10 22.07
C ASP A 1012 -37.46 -2.40 20.73
N VAL A 1013 -37.76 -3.08 19.61
CA VAL A 1013 -37.55 -2.49 18.28
C VAL A 1013 -38.47 -1.29 18.06
N GLN A 1014 -39.71 -1.32 18.58
CA GLN A 1014 -40.62 -0.18 18.55
C GLN A 1014 -40.09 1.00 19.39
N GLN A 1015 -39.60 0.74 20.60
CA GLN A 1015 -39.05 1.76 21.49
C GLN A 1015 -37.83 2.46 20.87
N HIS A 1016 -37.04 1.73 20.07
CA HIS A 1016 -35.82 2.23 19.45
C HIS A 1016 -35.97 2.51 17.94
N ALA A 1017 -37.19 2.47 17.38
CA ALA A 1017 -37.42 2.50 15.93
C ALA A 1017 -36.86 3.74 15.22
N THR A 1018 -36.95 4.93 15.84
CA THR A 1018 -36.42 6.17 15.26
C THR A 1018 -34.89 6.11 15.11
N GLU A 1019 -34.22 5.56 16.12
CA GLU A 1019 -32.77 5.43 16.13
C GLU A 1019 -32.31 4.31 15.19
N ILE A 1020 -33.02 3.17 15.20
CA ILE A 1020 -32.78 2.08 14.25
C ILE A 1020 -32.93 2.59 12.81
N LEU A 1021 -34.00 3.32 12.49
CA LEU A 1021 -34.21 3.86 11.14
C LEU A 1021 -33.14 4.89 10.76
N ARG A 1022 -32.64 5.69 11.71
CA ARG A 1022 -31.54 6.63 11.48
C ARG A 1022 -30.25 5.90 11.12
N GLN A 1023 -29.90 4.85 11.86
CA GLN A 1023 -28.71 4.03 11.59
C GLN A 1023 -28.84 3.27 10.26
N LEU A 1024 -30.01 2.69 9.97
CA LEU A 1024 -30.29 2.02 8.70
C LEU A 1024 -30.16 2.96 7.49
N ARG A 1025 -30.53 4.24 7.63
CA ARG A 1025 -30.35 5.26 6.57
C ARG A 1025 -28.89 5.67 6.38
N ASN A 1026 -28.11 5.64 7.46
CA ASN A 1026 -26.69 5.97 7.43
C ASN A 1026 -25.82 4.78 7.00
N GLY A 1027 -26.43 3.62 6.71
CA GLY A 1027 -25.74 2.41 6.27
C GLY A 1027 -24.90 1.73 7.37
N THR A 1028 -25.08 2.13 8.62
CA THR A 1028 -24.29 1.68 9.78
C THR A 1028 -24.92 0.50 10.51
N MET A 1029 -26.10 0.06 10.08
CA MET A 1029 -26.69 -1.21 10.51
C MET A 1029 -27.17 -2.03 9.31
N PRO A 1030 -27.04 -3.36 9.40
CA PRO A 1030 -26.44 -4.17 10.48
C PRO A 1030 -24.90 -4.16 10.53
N CYS A 1031 -24.34 -4.82 11.55
CA CYS A 1031 -22.93 -4.76 11.98
C CYS A 1031 -21.87 -5.23 10.95
N ASP A 1032 -22.28 -5.71 9.78
CA ASP A 1032 -21.40 -6.19 8.70
C ASP A 1032 -21.73 -5.59 7.32
N GLY A 1033 -22.60 -4.58 7.26
CA GLY A 1033 -22.88 -3.83 6.03
C GLY A 1033 -24.26 -3.16 6.00
N ALA A 1034 -24.46 -2.22 5.09
CA ALA A 1034 -25.72 -1.48 4.95
C ALA A 1034 -26.87 -2.37 4.44
N TRP A 1035 -28.08 -2.18 4.99
CA TRP A 1035 -29.29 -2.78 4.41
C TRP A 1035 -29.59 -2.25 3.00
N PRO A 1036 -30.15 -3.09 2.09
CA PRO A 1036 -30.72 -2.62 0.84
C PRO A 1036 -31.81 -1.58 1.08
N GLN A 1037 -31.91 -0.57 0.22
CA GLN A 1037 -32.87 0.53 0.37
C GLN A 1037 -34.33 0.06 0.47
N SER A 1038 -34.66 -1.07 -0.17
CA SER A 1038 -35.99 -1.70 -0.10
C SER A 1038 -36.34 -2.25 1.30
N TRP A 1039 -35.35 -2.67 2.10
CA TRP A 1039 -35.56 -3.16 3.46
C TRP A 1039 -35.74 -2.01 4.45
N THR A 1040 -34.91 -0.98 4.30
CA THR A 1040 -35.02 0.28 5.06
C THR A 1040 -36.38 0.94 4.84
N GLU A 1041 -36.90 0.87 3.61
CA GLU A 1041 -38.23 1.37 3.26
C GLU A 1041 -39.37 0.57 3.91
N VAL A 1042 -39.24 -0.75 4.00
CA VAL A 1042 -40.23 -1.59 4.72
C VAL A 1042 -40.22 -1.31 6.23
N PHE A 1043 -39.05 -1.12 6.84
CA PHE A 1043 -38.94 -0.72 8.25
C PHE A 1043 -39.54 0.65 8.52
N ARG A 1044 -39.30 1.63 7.62
CA ARG A 1044 -39.92 2.95 7.67
C ARG A 1044 -41.45 2.86 7.64
N ARG A 1045 -42.00 2.09 6.69
CA ARG A 1045 -43.46 1.88 6.57
C ARG A 1045 -44.07 1.23 7.81
N TRP A 1046 -43.36 0.31 8.46
CA TRP A 1046 -43.80 -0.28 9.73
C TRP A 1046 -43.85 0.75 10.87
N ALA A 1047 -42.82 1.59 10.98
CA ALA A 1047 -42.78 2.66 11.98
C ALA A 1047 -43.89 3.70 11.77
N GLU A 1048 -44.17 4.05 10.51
CA GLU A 1048 -45.22 5.03 10.16
C GLU A 1048 -46.65 4.47 10.25
N SER A 1049 -46.83 3.16 10.13
CA SER A 1049 -48.14 2.49 10.26
C SER A 1049 -48.54 2.17 11.71
N GLY A 1050 -47.79 2.67 12.69
CA GLY A 1050 -48.08 2.51 14.12
C GLY A 1050 -47.62 1.18 14.70
N PHE A 1051 -46.54 0.59 14.16
CA PHE A 1051 -45.89 -0.61 14.69
C PHE A 1051 -46.79 -1.85 14.75
N GLN A 1052 -47.49 -2.17 13.65
CA GLN A 1052 -48.40 -3.31 13.60
C GLN A 1052 -47.67 -4.61 14.03
N PRO A 1053 -48.30 -5.47 14.84
CA PRO A 1053 -47.65 -6.67 15.38
C PRO A 1053 -47.19 -7.68 14.32
#